data_AF-A0A6V8H2T1-F1
#
_entry.id   AF-A0A6V8H2T1-F1
#
_cell.length_a   1.000
_cell.length_b   1.000
_cell.length_c   1.000
_cell.angle_alpha   90.00
_cell.angle_beta   90.00
_cell.angle_gamma   90.00
#
_symmetry.space_group_name_H-M   'P 1'
#
loop_
_entity.id
_entity.type
_entity.pdbx_description
1 polymer ?
#
loop_
_entity_poly.entity_id
_entity_poly.type
_entity_poly.pdbx_seq_one_letter_code
_entity_poly.pdbx_strand_id
1 'polypeptide(L)'
;MSTTHPTREDQKIPTHEDRTSSEMSLKTNANGMILIPQPSDDSKDPLNWPMSKKIIVVSVLFLSMFVGFAAPFCGQLNIQQQAKLYHKTTIQITYFNSAASAGLATGGFIWWPLSHKFGHSAVIFWCLIGVLATQIWAPLMTKPDQYVPYLISRYFSAFFGIVVSILGPKYLTDMFFLHQRSRAFTVLHLALNFGASAGPTFSGFVAANSYWPIEYWWHVGLTAFTLFPVFFFLEDTAYHPSEERTAKSTTQSFLSQRFEIFFKGGSRNSRSISWGAMFKVFFRPFKLFTAPVILIIAGFDTISLAFYVALNALTPVWLQLPKKAHGIYGFSVADNAAFSFVHWIGCIIGLIYGHFVSDRIPLWFIKRNNGVWKPEYRLHALWPTNFVLMPLGLGLVGIAMEYRLNWIVMAIGQLFVTIGSLVSIPVTVNYICECFRTHTTEATLILNSLRLWFGLSINFYIKMAGDHQIGSKSRDVGWYDEPITSVDPSVRELLEKYSNYAPSEVVSSAVEMRDKIWDVFPWPYVGQFRFLDMSLSRSKSYPRILEAIKDGERFLDVGCCFAQDVRKLVYDGAPAENLYGLEIQAEFISLAYQFFRDEARIAADHFLTADLMDRADPKVQRVAGTFGIVHLGMILHTWDRAGQLKACQRAVELLRSEPGVLVVGQCVGHIDGVQSPGRAGKFIFKHNEETFRDLWRELEKLTNTKWEVRAQLDQGLGIKENNRQWDDPRTRRLAFEVERLPDSS
;
A
#
# COMPACT_ATOMS: atom_id res chain seq x y z
N MET A 1 -5.85 48.89 -25.36
CA MET A 1 -4.83 49.25 -24.35
C MET A 1 -3.68 48.28 -24.49
N SER A 2 -2.52 48.79 -24.90
CA SER A 2 -1.35 48.05 -25.35
C SER A 2 -0.68 47.29 -24.19
N THR A 3 -0.57 45.97 -24.32
CA THR A 3 0.17 45.08 -23.42
C THR A 3 1.64 45.01 -23.86
N THR A 4 2.51 45.72 -23.14
CA THR A 4 3.96 45.61 -23.29
C THR A 4 4.46 44.33 -22.60
N HIS A 5 4.94 43.37 -23.39
CA HIS A 5 5.74 42.25 -22.90
C HIS A 5 7.09 42.77 -22.37
N PRO A 6 7.56 42.34 -21.19
CA PRO A 6 8.93 42.62 -20.78
C PRO A 6 9.89 41.72 -21.58
N THR A 7 10.77 42.36 -22.33
CA THR A 7 11.83 41.72 -23.11
C THR A 7 12.79 40.94 -22.21
N ARG A 8 13.09 39.72 -22.64
CA ARG A 8 14.04 38.78 -22.01
C ARG A 8 15.45 39.30 -22.31
N GLU A 9 16.17 39.81 -21.31
CA GLU A 9 17.60 40.14 -21.46
C GLU A 9 18.41 38.84 -21.59
N ASP A 10 18.72 38.48 -22.83
CA ASP A 10 19.66 37.41 -23.16
C ASP A 10 21.08 37.85 -22.77
N GLN A 11 21.72 37.16 -21.82
CA GLN A 11 23.12 37.40 -21.44
C GLN A 11 24.05 36.93 -22.57
N LYS A 12 24.61 37.89 -23.32
CA LYS A 12 25.81 37.66 -24.14
C LYS A 12 27.01 37.39 -23.21
N ILE A 13 27.75 36.32 -23.49
CA ILE A 13 29.12 36.17 -22.96
C ILE A 13 29.97 37.24 -23.68
N PRO A 14 30.70 38.13 -22.97
CA PRO A 14 31.47 39.17 -23.64
C PRO A 14 32.61 38.53 -24.44
N THR A 15 32.66 38.80 -25.74
CA THR A 15 33.85 38.58 -26.57
C THR A 15 34.83 39.75 -26.38
N HIS A 16 36.11 39.46 -26.59
CA HIS A 16 37.27 40.22 -26.12
C HIS A 16 37.47 41.66 -26.64
N GLU A 17 36.50 42.28 -27.34
CA GLU A 17 36.76 43.49 -28.14
C GLU A 17 35.94 44.75 -27.84
N ASP A 18 34.98 44.77 -26.91
CA ASP A 18 34.31 46.03 -26.52
C ASP A 18 34.82 46.53 -25.16
N ARG A 19 35.85 47.38 -25.17
CA ARG A 19 36.32 48.13 -24.00
C ARG A 19 36.25 49.64 -24.26
N THR A 20 35.18 50.28 -23.77
CA THR A 20 35.16 51.72 -23.47
C THR A 20 34.60 51.97 -22.07
N SER A 21 35.55 52.26 -21.16
CA SER A 21 35.47 53.07 -19.93
C SER A 21 34.10 53.44 -19.34
N SER A 22 33.67 52.73 -18.29
CA SER A 22 33.19 53.26 -16.99
C SER A 22 32.43 52.24 -16.10
N GLU A 23 32.46 50.94 -16.42
CA GLU A 23 31.85 49.91 -15.58
C GLU A 23 32.85 49.35 -14.56
N MET A 24 32.44 49.27 -13.28
CA MET A 24 33.19 48.63 -12.19
C MET A 24 33.84 47.33 -12.66
N SER A 25 35.14 47.14 -12.43
CA SER A 25 35.85 45.92 -12.80
C SER A 25 35.15 44.70 -12.16
N LEU A 26 34.43 43.92 -12.96
CA LEU A 26 33.75 42.72 -12.49
C LEU A 26 34.76 41.79 -11.82
N LYS A 27 34.45 41.32 -10.61
CA LYS A 27 35.30 40.37 -9.89
C LYS A 27 35.34 39.04 -10.66
N THR A 28 36.56 38.55 -10.88
CA THR A 28 36.85 37.28 -11.58
C THR A 28 37.54 36.30 -10.64
N ASN A 29 37.49 35.01 -10.96
CA ASN A 29 38.30 34.00 -10.28
C ASN A 29 39.75 33.98 -10.81
N ALA A 30 40.60 33.14 -10.21
CA ALA A 30 42.00 32.98 -10.62
C ALA A 30 42.21 32.57 -12.09
N ASN A 31 41.17 32.02 -12.75
CA ASN A 31 41.19 31.61 -14.15
C ASN A 31 40.54 32.66 -15.08
N GLY A 32 40.26 33.87 -14.59
CA GLY A 32 39.66 34.95 -15.37
C GLY A 32 38.15 34.82 -15.63
N MET A 33 37.45 33.84 -15.02
CA MET A 33 35.99 33.71 -15.17
C MET A 33 35.25 34.72 -14.29
N ILE A 34 34.28 35.43 -14.86
CA ILE A 34 33.42 36.38 -14.16
C ILE A 34 32.58 35.66 -13.09
N LEU A 35 32.56 36.19 -11.87
CA LEU A 35 31.77 35.64 -10.77
C LEU A 35 30.32 36.14 -10.84
N ILE A 36 29.35 35.23 -10.80
CA ILE A 36 27.92 35.57 -10.81
C ILE A 36 27.24 34.78 -9.70
N PRO A 37 26.55 35.41 -8.73
CA PRO A 37 26.49 36.87 -8.50
C PRO A 37 27.85 37.48 -8.12
N GLN A 38 27.97 38.80 -8.26
CA GLN A 38 29.17 39.54 -7.84
C GLN A 38 29.24 39.58 -6.30
N PRO A 39 30.34 39.09 -5.68
CA PRO A 39 30.45 39.06 -4.22
C PRO A 39 30.70 40.45 -3.65
N SER A 40 30.12 40.75 -2.48
CA SER A 40 30.38 42.00 -1.76
C SER A 40 31.77 42.01 -1.11
N ASP A 41 32.18 43.12 -0.53
CA ASP A 41 33.45 43.23 0.23
C ASP A 41 33.30 42.83 1.72
N ASP A 42 32.09 42.53 2.20
CA ASP A 42 31.88 42.10 3.59
C ASP A 42 32.31 40.63 3.77
N SER A 43 33.19 40.39 4.74
CA SER A 43 33.60 39.04 5.17
C SER A 43 32.42 38.16 5.61
N LYS A 44 31.29 38.75 5.99
CA LYS A 44 30.07 38.04 6.41
C LYS A 44 29.19 37.59 5.27
N ASP A 45 29.45 38.05 4.04
CA ASP A 45 28.78 37.57 2.84
C ASP A 45 29.06 36.06 2.65
N PRO A 46 28.04 35.19 2.60
CA PRO A 46 28.23 33.75 2.40
C PRO A 46 28.95 33.39 1.10
N LEU A 47 28.93 34.26 0.08
CA LEU A 47 29.71 34.07 -1.14
C LEU A 47 31.22 34.08 -0.87
N ASN A 48 31.68 34.84 0.13
CA ASN A 48 33.08 34.99 0.50
C ASN A 48 33.58 33.94 1.50
N TRP A 49 32.72 33.03 1.98
CA TRP A 49 33.14 32.00 2.94
C TRP A 49 34.19 31.05 2.35
N PRO A 50 35.15 30.57 3.16
CA PRO A 50 36.12 29.57 2.72
C PRO A 50 35.41 28.26 2.33
N MET A 51 35.96 27.56 1.34
CA MET A 51 35.35 26.34 0.80
C MET A 51 35.16 25.26 1.87
N SER A 52 36.05 25.17 2.87
CA SER A 52 35.91 24.24 4.00
C SER A 52 34.63 24.49 4.80
N LYS A 53 34.28 25.75 5.07
CA LYS A 53 33.04 26.14 5.76
C LYS A 53 31.82 25.81 4.90
N LYS A 54 31.87 26.12 3.59
CA LYS A 54 30.80 25.78 2.65
C LYS A 54 30.55 24.27 2.61
N ILE A 55 31.62 23.46 2.58
CA ILE A 55 31.52 21.99 2.61
C ILE A 55 30.86 21.52 3.91
N ILE A 56 31.29 22.02 5.07
CA ILE A 56 30.68 21.64 6.37
C ILE A 56 29.18 21.94 6.37
N VAL A 57 28.77 23.15 5.97
CA VAL A 57 27.35 23.53 5.90
C VAL A 57 26.58 22.61 4.95
N VAL A 58 27.11 22.35 3.75
CA VAL A 58 26.48 21.44 2.78
C VAL A 58 26.40 20.02 3.32
N SER A 59 27.41 19.51 4.03
CA SER A 59 27.38 18.18 4.65
C SER A 59 26.31 18.07 5.74
N VAL A 60 26.12 19.13 6.54
CA VAL A 60 25.05 19.17 7.55
C VAL A 60 23.67 19.23 6.90
N LEU A 61 23.50 20.01 5.84
CA LEU A 61 22.26 20.05 5.06
C LEU A 61 22.00 18.70 4.37
N PHE A 62 23.03 18.05 3.83
CA PHE A 62 22.94 16.71 3.24
C PHE A 62 22.43 15.71 4.28
N LEU A 63 23.05 15.63 5.45
CA LEU A 63 22.62 14.72 6.52
C LEU A 63 21.19 15.02 6.98
N SER A 64 20.85 16.30 7.14
CA SER A 64 19.50 16.73 7.55
C SER A 64 18.43 16.37 6.50
N MET A 65 18.75 16.53 5.21
CA MET A 65 17.87 16.15 4.11
C MET A 65 17.72 14.63 4.02
N PHE A 66 18.82 13.88 4.18
CA PHE A 66 18.81 12.42 4.23
C PHE A 66 17.90 11.91 5.35
N VAL A 67 18.09 12.42 6.57
CA VAL A 67 17.28 12.03 7.73
C VAL A 67 15.81 12.40 7.53
N GLY A 68 15.52 13.61 7.06
CA GLY A 68 14.16 14.08 6.82
C GLY A 68 13.39 13.24 5.80
N PHE A 69 14.06 12.79 4.73
CA PHE A 69 13.44 11.92 3.72
C PHE A 69 13.44 10.44 4.11
N ALA A 70 14.42 9.94 4.86
CA ALA A 70 14.42 8.55 5.30
C ALA A 70 13.32 8.24 6.34
N ALA A 71 13.01 9.22 7.19
CA ALA A 71 12.10 9.06 8.32
C ALA A 71 10.70 8.52 7.93
N PRO A 72 9.95 9.20 7.04
CA PRO A 72 8.56 8.80 6.77
C PRO A 72 8.43 7.47 6.01
N PHE A 73 9.50 6.95 5.41
CA PHE A 73 9.47 5.69 4.64
C PHE A 73 10.04 4.50 5.41
N CYS A 74 10.47 4.69 6.67
CA CYS A 74 10.79 3.56 7.54
C CYS A 74 9.56 2.65 7.69
N GLY A 75 9.76 1.33 7.58
CA GLY A 75 8.69 0.34 7.66
C GLY A 75 7.99 -0.01 6.35
N GLN A 76 8.41 0.58 5.23
CA GLN A 76 7.86 0.26 3.90
C GLN A 76 8.01 -1.20 3.48
N LEU A 77 9.03 -1.90 3.99
CA LEU A 77 9.28 -3.30 3.64
C LEU A 77 8.53 -4.31 4.53
N ASN A 78 7.88 -3.88 5.62
CA ASN A 78 7.25 -4.76 6.61
C ASN A 78 5.72 -4.83 6.50
N ILE A 79 5.22 -4.73 5.27
CA ILE A 79 3.80 -4.66 4.95
C ILE A 79 2.98 -5.84 5.50
N GLN A 80 3.54 -7.05 5.54
CA GLN A 80 2.82 -8.25 5.99
C GLN A 80 2.59 -8.24 7.51
N GLN A 81 3.60 -7.87 8.31
CA GLN A 81 3.46 -7.78 9.76
C GLN A 81 2.49 -6.67 10.15
N GLN A 82 2.58 -5.52 9.48
CA GLN A 82 1.69 -4.38 9.69
C GLN A 82 0.24 -4.71 9.26
N ALA A 83 0.06 -5.38 8.12
CA ALA A 83 -1.25 -5.81 7.64
C ALA A 83 -1.94 -6.75 8.64
N LYS A 84 -1.18 -7.70 9.19
CA LYS A 84 -1.66 -8.62 10.23
C LYS A 84 -2.04 -7.88 11.51
N LEU A 85 -1.23 -6.93 11.96
CA LEU A 85 -1.48 -6.16 13.19
C LEU A 85 -2.77 -5.32 13.08
N TYR A 86 -2.93 -4.58 11.98
CA TYR A 86 -4.00 -3.61 11.82
C TYR A 86 -5.27 -4.16 11.17
N HIS A 87 -5.29 -5.46 10.84
CA HIS A 87 -6.36 -6.10 10.08
C HIS A 87 -6.68 -5.35 8.76
N LYS A 88 -5.62 -5.03 8.00
CA LYS A 88 -5.68 -4.31 6.71
C LYS A 88 -5.07 -5.14 5.60
N THR A 89 -5.42 -4.84 4.34
CA THR A 89 -4.73 -5.44 3.19
C THR A 89 -3.31 -4.87 3.07
N THR A 90 -2.42 -5.59 2.39
CA THR A 90 -1.05 -5.12 2.12
C THR A 90 -1.06 -3.82 1.32
N ILE A 91 -2.02 -3.64 0.39
CA ILE A 91 -2.22 -2.39 -0.34
C ILE A 91 -2.63 -1.27 0.61
N GLN A 92 -3.60 -1.51 1.50
CA GLN A 92 -4.03 -0.50 2.47
C GLN A 92 -2.85 -0.04 3.34
N ILE A 93 -1.98 -0.96 3.78
CA ILE A 93 -0.76 -0.56 4.52
C ILE A 93 0.07 0.45 3.71
N THR A 94 0.21 0.29 2.39
CA THR A 94 0.97 1.25 1.56
C THR A 94 0.42 2.68 1.58
N TYR A 95 -0.80 2.92 2.07
CA TYR A 95 -1.35 4.28 2.21
C TYR A 95 -0.54 5.16 3.16
N PHE A 96 0.31 4.57 4.00
CA PHE A 96 1.26 5.36 4.79
C PHE A 96 2.27 6.11 3.89
N ASN A 97 2.65 5.55 2.73
CA ASN A 97 3.47 6.24 1.72
C ASN A 97 2.73 7.43 1.10
N SER A 98 1.41 7.27 0.89
CA SER A 98 0.54 8.37 0.47
C SER A 98 0.45 9.45 1.55
N ALA A 99 0.28 9.08 2.82
CA ALA A 99 0.30 10.03 3.94
C ALA A 99 1.63 10.78 4.04
N ALA A 100 2.76 10.07 3.89
CA ALA A 100 4.08 10.67 3.80
C ALA A 100 4.20 11.66 2.62
N SER A 101 3.75 11.28 1.43
CA SER A 101 3.77 12.14 0.24
C SER A 101 2.94 13.42 0.43
N ALA A 102 1.76 13.31 1.07
CA ALA A 102 0.96 14.48 1.44
C ALA A 102 1.72 15.42 2.39
N GLY A 103 2.41 14.87 3.40
CA GLY A 103 3.23 15.67 4.32
C GLY A 103 4.35 16.41 3.60
N LEU A 104 5.07 15.72 2.70
CA LEU A 104 6.12 16.33 1.89
C LEU A 104 5.55 17.44 0.97
N ALA A 105 4.35 17.24 0.41
CA ALA A 105 3.72 18.20 -0.50
C ALA A 105 3.23 19.48 0.20
N THR A 106 2.84 19.40 1.48
CA THR A 106 2.26 20.53 2.23
C THR A 106 3.26 21.26 3.12
N GLY A 107 4.26 20.57 3.66
CA GLY A 107 5.18 21.12 4.67
C GLY A 107 5.87 22.41 4.23
N GLY A 108 6.28 22.49 2.97
CA GLY A 108 7.01 23.66 2.49
C GLY A 108 6.25 24.97 2.50
N PHE A 109 4.93 24.93 2.32
CA PHE A 109 4.11 26.14 2.39
C PHE A 109 4.07 26.74 3.79
N ILE A 110 4.30 25.92 4.82
CA ILE A 110 4.30 26.37 6.22
C ILE A 110 5.71 26.75 6.65
N TRP A 111 6.73 25.95 6.33
CA TRP A 111 8.10 26.21 6.79
C TRP A 111 8.79 27.38 6.10
N TRP A 112 8.49 27.64 4.83
CA TRP A 112 9.05 28.76 4.10
C TRP A 112 8.73 30.14 4.72
N PRO A 113 7.46 30.51 4.97
CA PRO A 113 7.16 31.80 5.60
C PRO A 113 7.66 31.86 7.05
N LEU A 114 7.60 30.76 7.80
CA LEU A 114 8.13 30.71 9.17
C LEU A 114 9.65 30.96 9.21
N SER A 115 10.40 30.51 8.19
CA SER A 115 11.85 30.72 8.15
C SER A 115 12.24 32.18 7.94
N HIS A 116 11.38 33.02 7.37
CA HIS A 116 11.61 34.46 7.31
C HIS A 116 11.39 35.16 8.66
N LYS A 117 10.57 34.59 9.54
CA LYS A 117 10.33 35.13 10.87
C LYS A 117 11.36 34.67 11.88
N PHE A 118 11.65 33.36 11.90
CA PHE A 118 12.48 32.73 12.93
C PHE A 118 13.92 32.43 12.46
N GLY A 119 14.24 32.63 11.18
CA GLY A 119 15.53 32.29 10.59
C GLY A 119 15.57 30.87 10.02
N HIS A 120 16.39 30.65 8.99
CA HIS A 120 16.40 29.38 8.26
C HIS A 120 16.94 28.22 9.12
N SER A 121 18.07 28.44 9.80
CA SER A 121 18.69 27.41 10.64
C SER A 121 17.78 26.98 11.79
N ALA A 122 17.07 27.93 12.42
CA ALA A 122 16.14 27.65 13.51
C ALA A 122 14.99 26.73 13.06
N VAL A 123 14.38 27.04 11.91
CA VAL A 123 13.28 26.23 11.37
C VAL A 123 13.75 24.81 11.01
N ILE A 124 14.95 24.65 10.43
CA ILE A 124 15.53 23.32 10.16
C ILE A 124 15.68 22.52 11.46
N PHE A 125 16.24 23.11 12.50
CA PHE A 125 16.45 22.45 13.80
C PHE A 125 15.14 21.98 14.45
N TRP A 126 14.13 22.86 14.53
CA TRP A 126 12.84 22.52 15.12
C TRP A 126 12.06 21.50 14.30
N CYS A 127 12.17 21.54 12.96
CA CYS A 127 11.62 20.49 12.12
C CYS A 127 12.30 19.15 12.38
N LEU A 128 13.62 19.09 12.57
CA LEU A 128 14.30 17.84 12.94
C LEU A 128 13.86 17.31 14.31
N ILE A 129 13.53 18.17 15.27
CA ILE A 129 12.89 17.77 16.54
C ILE A 129 11.49 17.16 16.26
N GLY A 130 10.72 17.76 15.35
CA GLY A 130 9.44 17.20 14.89
C GLY A 130 9.58 15.84 14.21
N VAL A 131 10.62 15.66 13.39
CA VAL A 131 10.98 14.35 12.81
C VAL A 131 11.31 13.35 13.92
N LEU A 132 12.13 13.73 14.91
CA LEU A 132 12.48 12.87 16.04
C LEU A 132 11.23 12.42 16.82
N ALA A 133 10.34 13.35 17.15
CA ALA A 133 9.10 13.05 17.88
C ALA A 133 8.18 12.10 17.10
N THR A 134 8.01 12.33 15.80
CA THR A 134 7.16 11.48 14.94
C THR A 134 7.78 10.10 14.68
N GLN A 135 9.11 9.99 14.70
CA GLN A 135 9.81 8.71 14.62
C GLN A 135 9.73 7.91 15.92
N ILE A 136 9.63 8.56 17.08
CA ILE A 136 9.30 7.89 18.34
C ILE A 136 7.82 7.51 18.39
N TRP A 137 6.93 8.32 17.82
CA TRP A 137 5.49 8.05 17.81
C TRP A 137 5.15 6.73 17.11
N ALA A 138 5.62 6.53 15.88
CA ALA A 138 5.22 5.37 15.10
C ALA A 138 5.49 3.98 15.71
N PRO A 139 6.67 3.67 16.29
CA PRO A 139 6.90 2.37 16.90
C PRO A 139 6.04 2.13 18.15
N LEU A 140 5.36 3.15 18.68
CA LEU A 140 4.40 3.00 19.78
C LEU A 140 3.01 2.56 19.30
N MET A 141 2.74 2.62 17.99
CA MET A 141 1.46 2.21 17.39
C MET A 141 1.45 0.68 17.19
N THR A 142 1.25 -0.06 18.28
CA THR A 142 1.40 -1.53 18.32
C THR A 142 0.09 -2.27 18.55
N LYS A 143 -1.06 -1.58 18.47
CA LYS A 143 -2.39 -2.16 18.67
C LYS A 143 -3.23 -2.14 17.39
N PRO A 144 -4.19 -3.07 17.22
CA PRO A 144 -4.99 -3.18 15.99
C PRO A 144 -5.81 -1.93 15.60
N ASP A 145 -6.23 -1.14 16.59
CA ASP A 145 -7.04 0.08 16.42
C ASP A 145 -6.20 1.33 16.08
N GLN A 146 -4.87 1.22 16.06
CA GLN A 146 -3.95 2.37 15.91
C GLN A 146 -3.48 2.64 14.48
N TYR A 147 -4.15 2.05 13.49
CA TYR A 147 -3.82 2.24 12.08
C TYR A 147 -3.83 3.71 11.63
N VAL A 148 -4.88 4.46 11.97
CA VAL A 148 -4.99 5.89 11.57
C VAL A 148 -3.96 6.77 12.28
N PRO A 149 -3.75 6.67 13.61
CA PRO A 149 -2.64 7.35 14.28
C PRO A 149 -1.26 7.05 13.67
N TYR A 150 -1.02 5.80 13.24
CA TYR A 150 0.20 5.42 12.53
C TYR A 150 0.34 6.19 11.21
N LEU A 151 -0.70 6.24 10.36
CA LEU A 151 -0.68 7.05 9.12
C LEU A 151 -0.41 8.53 9.38
N ILE A 152 -1.01 9.10 10.42
CA ILE A 152 -0.83 10.50 10.81
C ILE A 152 0.63 10.76 11.22
N SER A 153 1.26 9.84 11.95
CA SER A 153 2.67 9.96 12.31
C SER A 153 3.58 10.04 11.08
N ARG A 154 3.25 9.31 10.00
CA ARG A 154 3.96 9.32 8.73
C ARG A 154 3.80 10.63 7.98
N TYR A 155 2.56 11.16 7.93
CA TYR A 155 2.30 12.49 7.41
C TYR A 155 3.14 13.55 8.12
N PHE A 156 3.11 13.60 9.46
CA PHE A 156 3.86 14.61 10.20
C PHE A 156 5.38 14.42 10.09
N SER A 157 5.87 13.17 10.06
CA SER A 157 7.30 12.90 9.85
C SER A 157 7.80 13.48 8.52
N ALA A 158 7.01 13.32 7.45
CA ALA A 158 7.30 13.92 6.16
C ALA A 158 7.12 15.44 6.15
N PHE A 159 6.04 15.92 6.77
CA PHE A 159 5.72 17.34 6.91
C PHE A 159 6.87 18.11 7.53
N PHE A 160 7.50 17.60 8.59
CA PHE A 160 8.71 18.20 9.15
C PHE A 160 9.96 17.92 8.31
N GLY A 161 10.10 16.70 7.78
CA GLY A 161 11.28 16.23 7.04
C GLY A 161 11.59 16.99 5.75
N ILE A 162 10.59 17.60 5.11
CA ILE A 162 10.76 18.31 3.83
C ILE A 162 11.59 19.61 3.94
N VAL A 163 11.72 20.19 5.12
CA VAL A 163 12.25 21.56 5.36
C VAL A 163 13.53 21.87 4.57
N VAL A 164 14.48 20.94 4.52
CA VAL A 164 15.79 21.16 3.85
C VAL A 164 15.65 21.12 2.33
N SER A 165 14.67 20.43 1.77
CA SER A 165 14.40 20.49 0.33
C SER A 165 13.92 21.87 -0.14
N ILE A 166 13.40 22.69 0.78
CA ILE A 166 12.94 24.06 0.47
C ILE A 166 14.04 25.06 0.79
N LEU A 167 14.65 24.96 1.97
CA LEU A 167 15.64 25.93 2.43
C LEU A 167 17.04 25.64 1.87
N GLY A 168 17.40 24.38 1.66
CA GLY A 168 18.72 23.97 1.15
C GLY A 168 19.11 24.64 -0.17
N PRO A 169 18.24 24.67 -1.21
CA PRO A 169 18.49 25.44 -2.43
C PRO A 169 18.86 26.92 -2.17
N LYS A 170 18.21 27.56 -1.19
CA LYS A 170 18.51 28.95 -0.79
C LYS A 170 19.91 29.09 -0.22
N TYR A 171 20.32 28.18 0.68
CA TYR A 171 21.70 28.14 1.19
C TYR A 171 22.71 27.98 0.05
N LEU A 172 22.42 27.12 -0.92
CA LEU A 172 23.32 26.91 -2.05
C LEU A 172 23.43 28.15 -2.95
N THR A 173 22.32 28.83 -3.24
CA THR A 173 22.34 30.07 -4.03
C THR A 173 23.06 31.22 -3.33
N ASP A 174 23.08 31.22 -1.99
CA ASP A 174 23.77 32.25 -1.20
C ASP A 174 25.28 31.98 -1.09
N MET A 175 25.70 30.71 -1.11
CA MET A 175 27.11 30.34 -0.90
C MET A 175 27.89 30.10 -2.21
N PHE A 176 27.24 29.71 -3.31
CA PHE A 176 27.92 29.25 -4.52
C PHE A 176 27.62 30.13 -5.74
N PHE A 177 28.68 30.42 -6.49
CA PHE A 177 28.59 31.07 -7.80
C PHE A 177 27.94 30.15 -8.85
N LEU A 178 27.39 30.75 -9.90
CA LEU A 178 26.62 30.07 -10.95
C LEU A 178 27.33 28.84 -11.54
N HIS A 179 28.65 28.93 -11.79
CA HIS A 179 29.45 27.84 -12.36
C HIS A 179 29.70 26.67 -11.39
N GLN A 180 29.52 26.89 -10.08
CA GLN A 180 29.66 25.86 -9.04
C GLN A 180 28.30 25.28 -8.63
N ARG A 181 27.23 26.02 -8.91
CA ARG A 181 25.89 25.78 -8.37
C ARG A 181 25.31 24.43 -8.80
N SER A 182 25.39 24.06 -10.07
CA SER A 182 24.85 22.77 -10.57
C SER A 182 25.35 21.58 -9.75
N ARG A 183 26.65 21.56 -9.43
CA ARG A 183 27.30 20.47 -8.68
C ARG A 183 26.81 20.42 -7.24
N ALA A 184 26.73 21.57 -6.58
CA ALA A 184 26.22 21.65 -5.21
C ALA A 184 24.76 21.20 -5.13
N PHE A 185 23.91 21.58 -6.09
CA PHE A 185 22.52 21.14 -6.17
C PHE A 185 22.41 19.62 -6.35
N THR A 186 23.25 19.03 -7.20
CA THR A 186 23.26 17.58 -7.44
C THR A 186 23.64 16.82 -6.18
N VAL A 187 24.68 17.26 -5.47
CA VAL A 187 25.11 16.64 -4.19
C VAL A 187 24.00 16.74 -3.14
N LEU A 188 23.34 17.89 -3.01
CA LEU A 188 22.26 18.04 -2.04
C LEU A 188 21.05 17.15 -2.38
N HIS A 189 20.59 17.15 -3.63
CA HIS A 189 19.42 16.34 -4.05
C HIS A 189 19.70 14.83 -4.09
N LEU A 190 20.97 14.41 -4.09
CA LEU A 190 21.32 13.01 -3.84
C LEU A 190 20.83 12.56 -2.46
N ALA A 191 20.95 13.41 -1.42
CA ALA A 191 20.49 13.09 -0.07
C ALA A 191 19.00 12.75 -0.01
N LEU A 192 18.18 13.41 -0.85
CA LEU A 192 16.75 13.20 -0.94
C LEU A 192 16.42 11.77 -1.39
N ASN A 193 16.92 11.37 -2.56
CA ASN A 193 16.61 10.06 -3.14
C ASN A 193 17.31 8.93 -2.37
N PHE A 194 18.53 9.21 -1.89
CA PHE A 194 19.25 8.28 -1.06
C PHE A 194 18.54 8.07 0.29
N GLY A 195 18.05 9.13 0.93
CA GLY A 195 17.25 9.03 2.15
C GLY A 195 15.98 8.21 1.94
N ALA A 196 15.22 8.52 0.89
CA ALA A 196 13.96 7.83 0.57
C ALA A 196 14.13 6.32 0.31
N SER A 197 15.28 5.89 -0.20
CA SER A 197 15.58 4.47 -0.40
C SER A 197 16.23 3.83 0.84
N ALA A 198 17.15 4.52 1.51
CA ALA A 198 17.88 3.98 2.66
C ALA A 198 17.00 3.75 3.89
N GLY A 199 15.96 4.58 4.11
CA GLY A 199 14.99 4.41 5.19
C GLY A 199 14.36 3.01 5.18
N PRO A 200 13.66 2.62 4.09
CA PRO A 200 13.17 1.27 3.86
C PRO A 200 14.25 0.18 3.95
N THR A 201 15.42 0.38 3.33
CA THR A 201 16.51 -0.61 3.30
C THR A 201 16.97 -1.00 4.70
N PHE A 202 17.34 -0.02 5.53
CA PHE A 202 17.85 -0.28 6.88
C PHE A 202 16.75 -0.79 7.80
N SER A 203 15.54 -0.23 7.73
CA SER A 203 14.39 -0.73 8.51
C SER A 203 14.04 -2.19 8.16
N GLY A 204 14.07 -2.55 6.88
CA GLY A 204 13.87 -3.92 6.42
C GLY A 204 14.87 -4.92 7.01
N PHE A 205 16.17 -4.59 7.02
CA PHE A 205 17.18 -5.48 7.63
C PHE A 205 16.99 -5.64 9.14
N VAL A 206 16.60 -4.58 9.85
CA VAL A 206 16.33 -4.64 11.30
C VAL A 206 15.12 -5.51 11.61
N ALA A 207 14.03 -5.31 10.86
CA ALA A 207 12.78 -6.04 11.04
C ALA A 207 12.78 -7.47 10.50
N ALA A 208 13.73 -7.84 9.65
CA ALA A 208 13.83 -9.19 9.11
C ALA A 208 13.92 -10.27 10.20
N ASN A 209 14.55 -9.94 11.33
CA ASN A 209 14.73 -10.85 12.46
C ASN A 209 14.03 -10.38 13.75
N SER A 210 13.21 -9.33 13.66
CA SER A 210 12.65 -8.65 14.83
C SER A 210 11.19 -8.28 14.60
N TYR A 211 10.48 -7.96 15.68
CA TYR A 211 9.15 -7.36 15.55
C TYR A 211 9.26 -5.97 14.90
N TRP A 212 8.41 -5.68 13.89
CA TRP A 212 8.51 -4.49 13.03
C TRP A 212 8.72 -3.15 13.74
N PRO A 213 8.15 -2.82 14.93
CA PRO A 213 8.38 -1.51 15.55
C PRO A 213 9.83 -1.24 15.93
N ILE A 214 10.66 -2.27 16.05
CA ILE A 214 12.09 -2.09 16.37
C ILE A 214 12.82 -1.33 15.25
N GLU A 215 12.29 -1.42 14.02
CA GLU A 215 12.89 -0.85 12.81
C GLU A 215 12.97 0.69 12.78
N TYR A 216 12.28 1.40 13.68
CA TYR A 216 12.31 2.86 13.73
C TYR A 216 13.44 3.40 14.60
N TRP A 217 13.95 2.61 15.55
CA TRP A 217 14.87 3.12 16.57
C TRP A 217 16.26 3.48 16.04
N TRP A 218 16.73 2.83 14.97
CA TRP A 218 17.98 3.25 14.32
C TRP A 218 17.87 4.68 13.77
N HIS A 219 16.69 5.03 13.25
CA HIS A 219 16.43 6.35 12.68
C HIS A 219 16.23 7.40 13.78
N VAL A 220 15.60 7.03 14.90
CA VAL A 220 15.55 7.87 16.12
C VAL A 220 16.97 8.26 16.55
N GLY A 221 17.88 7.28 16.65
CA GLY A 221 19.28 7.52 17.00
C GLY A 221 19.99 8.44 15.99
N LEU A 222 19.80 8.20 14.69
CA LEU A 222 20.40 9.02 13.63
C LEU A 222 19.87 10.46 13.63
N THR A 223 18.58 10.66 13.86
CA THR A 223 17.96 11.99 13.94
C THR A 223 18.47 12.75 15.15
N ALA A 224 18.53 12.09 16.32
CA ALA A 224 19.11 12.66 17.53
C ALA A 224 20.58 13.06 17.33
N PHE A 225 21.37 12.21 16.67
CA PHE A 225 22.74 12.54 16.28
C PHE A 225 22.80 13.75 15.35
N THR A 226 21.90 13.86 14.36
CA THR A 226 21.88 14.94 13.36
C THR A 226 21.54 16.32 13.95
N LEU A 227 20.79 16.36 15.06
CA LEU A 227 20.54 17.61 15.80
C LEU A 227 21.83 18.25 16.32
N PHE A 228 22.84 17.44 16.67
CA PHE A 228 24.14 17.95 17.15
C PHE A 228 24.87 18.77 16.07
N PRO A 229 25.23 18.25 14.89
CA PRO A 229 25.93 19.04 13.89
C PRO A 229 25.09 20.21 13.35
N VAL A 230 23.76 20.10 13.33
CA VAL A 230 22.88 21.25 13.04
C VAL A 230 23.05 22.34 14.10
N PHE A 231 22.97 21.97 15.38
CA PHE A 231 23.13 22.92 16.47
C PHE A 231 24.52 23.53 16.54
N PHE A 232 25.59 22.85 16.12
CA PHE A 232 26.96 23.40 16.21
C PHE A 232 27.48 24.05 14.92
N PHE A 233 27.17 23.52 13.74
CA PHE A 233 27.83 23.93 12.50
C PHE A 233 26.91 24.62 11.48
N LEU A 234 25.58 24.50 11.60
CA LEU A 234 24.68 25.17 10.65
C LEU A 234 24.58 26.67 10.96
N GLU A 235 25.05 27.53 10.07
CA GLU A 235 24.94 28.99 10.16
C GLU A 235 23.90 29.51 9.17
N ASP A 236 23.17 30.59 9.50
CA ASP A 236 22.18 31.18 8.59
C ASP A 236 22.87 31.99 7.48
N THR A 237 22.39 31.85 6.24
CA THR A 237 22.95 32.52 5.05
C THR A 237 22.21 33.79 4.66
N ALA A 238 21.15 34.18 5.37
CA ALA A 238 20.50 35.47 5.11
C ALA A 238 21.52 36.62 5.27
N TYR A 239 21.71 37.41 4.22
CA TYR A 239 22.61 38.57 4.21
C TYR A 239 21.89 39.77 3.59
N HIS A 240 21.86 40.90 4.31
CA HIS A 240 21.31 42.17 3.84
C HIS A 240 22.38 43.26 3.86
N PRO A 241 22.77 43.82 2.71
CA PRO A 241 23.72 44.92 2.65
C PRO A 241 22.99 46.26 2.90
N SER A 242 23.06 46.82 4.13
CA SER A 242 23.31 48.27 4.36
C SER A 242 23.13 48.80 5.82
N GLU A 243 24.10 49.65 6.19
CA GLU A 243 24.12 50.93 6.92
C GLU A 243 23.84 51.11 8.44
N GLU A 244 23.06 50.29 9.15
CA GLU A 244 22.85 50.52 10.60
C GLU A 244 23.22 49.30 11.46
N ARG A 245 24.51 49.01 11.57
CA ARG A 245 25.02 48.16 12.66
C ARG A 245 25.23 49.02 13.90
N THR A 246 24.16 49.36 14.61
CA THR A 246 24.32 49.89 15.97
C THR A 246 25.01 48.82 16.82
N ALA A 247 26.16 49.22 17.35
CA ALA A 247 27.05 48.47 18.21
C ALA A 247 26.30 47.73 19.34
N LYS A 248 25.98 46.45 19.12
CA LYS A 248 25.85 45.45 20.18
C LYS A 248 26.80 44.29 19.88
N SER A 249 28.07 44.64 19.77
CA SER A 249 29.18 43.69 19.90
C SER A 249 29.40 43.41 21.39
N THR A 250 28.46 42.72 22.03
CA THR A 250 28.71 42.17 23.37
C THR A 250 29.29 40.77 23.19
N THR A 251 30.39 40.52 23.90
CA THR A 251 31.20 39.30 24.01
C THR A 251 30.38 38.08 24.48
N GLN A 252 29.37 37.66 23.72
CA GLN A 252 28.59 36.47 24.05
C GLN A 252 29.42 35.22 23.74
N SER A 253 29.40 34.24 24.65
CA SER A 253 29.98 32.92 24.41
C SER A 253 29.37 32.28 23.15
N PHE A 254 30.13 31.41 22.47
CA PHE A 254 29.64 30.71 21.28
C PHE A 254 28.29 30.00 21.55
N LEU A 255 28.17 29.30 22.68
CA LEU A 255 26.93 28.60 23.05
C LEU A 255 25.76 29.56 23.24
N SER A 256 25.95 30.69 23.93
CA SER A 256 24.90 31.70 24.10
C SER A 256 24.38 32.20 22.76
N GLN A 257 25.27 32.42 21.78
CA GLN A 257 24.88 32.83 20.43
C GLN A 257 24.06 31.76 19.70
N ARG A 258 24.43 30.48 19.81
CA ARG A 258 23.66 29.38 19.21
C ARG A 258 22.26 29.30 19.84
N PHE A 259 22.16 29.42 21.17
CA PHE A 259 20.87 29.45 21.85
C PHE A 259 19.99 30.63 21.38
N GLU A 260 20.53 31.82 21.17
CA GLU A 260 19.75 32.94 20.62
C GLU A 260 19.25 32.68 19.19
N ILE A 261 20.10 32.10 18.34
CA ILE A 261 19.74 31.77 16.95
C ILE A 261 18.60 30.76 16.90
N PHE A 262 18.71 29.63 17.61
CA PHE A 262 17.75 28.53 17.49
C PHE A 262 16.48 28.69 18.34
N PHE A 263 16.55 29.35 19.50
CA PHE A 263 15.43 29.44 20.44
C PHE A 263 14.75 30.81 20.50
N LYS A 264 15.49 31.90 20.25
CA LYS A 264 14.92 33.26 20.27
C LYS A 264 14.60 33.82 18.87
N GLY A 265 14.92 33.07 17.81
CA GLY A 265 14.71 33.51 16.42
C GLY A 265 15.60 34.68 16.00
N GLY A 266 16.70 34.91 16.73
CA GLY A 266 17.61 36.02 16.50
C GLY A 266 18.66 35.65 15.46
N SER A 267 18.29 35.60 14.17
CA SER A 267 19.31 35.57 13.11
C SER A 267 19.97 36.95 13.05
N ARG A 268 21.27 37.02 13.39
CA ARG A 268 22.08 38.25 13.47
C ARG A 268 22.09 39.06 12.15
N ASN A 269 21.67 38.44 11.05
CA ASN A 269 21.68 39.00 9.70
C ASN A 269 20.29 39.07 9.03
N SER A 270 19.21 38.56 9.65
CA SER A 270 17.85 38.60 9.07
C SER A 270 16.96 39.51 9.91
N ARG A 271 16.30 40.48 9.26
CA ARG A 271 15.31 41.34 9.91
C ARG A 271 14.06 40.49 10.16
N SER A 272 13.86 40.04 11.40
CA SER A 272 12.63 39.32 11.78
C SER A 272 11.40 40.12 11.35
N ILE A 273 10.58 39.53 10.48
CA ILE A 273 9.40 40.20 9.92
C ILE A 273 8.18 40.11 10.86
N SER A 274 7.26 41.08 10.73
CA SER A 274 5.98 41.03 11.45
C SER A 274 5.10 39.86 10.98
N TRP A 275 4.17 39.41 11.81
CA TRP A 275 3.22 38.34 11.44
C TRP A 275 2.40 38.68 10.19
N GLY A 276 2.01 39.94 10.00
CA GLY A 276 1.31 40.39 8.79
C GLY A 276 2.20 40.34 7.53
N ALA A 277 3.48 40.67 7.63
CA ALA A 277 4.42 40.52 6.52
C ALA A 277 4.68 39.04 6.20
N MET A 278 4.78 38.18 7.22
CA MET A 278 4.89 36.73 7.06
C MET A 278 3.68 36.15 6.33
N PHE A 279 2.47 36.59 6.67
CA PHE A 279 1.25 36.18 5.98
C PHE A 279 1.27 36.58 4.50
N LYS A 280 1.81 37.76 4.16
CA LYS A 280 2.01 38.15 2.75
C LYS A 280 3.00 37.22 2.02
N VAL A 281 4.06 36.77 2.69
CA VAL A 281 5.04 35.81 2.14
C VAL A 281 4.38 34.45 1.86
N PHE A 282 3.52 33.98 2.75
CA PHE A 282 2.77 32.73 2.58
C PHE A 282 1.94 32.71 1.28
N PHE A 283 1.34 33.83 0.88
CA PHE A 283 0.54 33.91 -0.35
C PHE A 283 1.35 34.12 -1.65
N ARG A 284 2.66 34.37 -1.59
CA ARG A 284 3.47 34.63 -2.80
C ARG A 284 3.54 33.43 -3.76
N PRO A 285 3.80 32.19 -3.29
CA PRO A 285 3.85 31.02 -4.18
C PRO A 285 2.54 30.82 -4.96
N PHE A 286 1.38 31.07 -4.35
CA PHE A 286 0.09 30.90 -5.03
C PHE A 286 -0.11 31.81 -6.25
N LYS A 287 0.59 32.95 -6.32
CA LYS A 287 0.58 33.82 -7.51
C LYS A 287 1.40 33.26 -8.67
N LEU A 288 2.47 32.53 -8.36
CA LEU A 288 3.34 31.89 -9.36
C LEU A 288 2.76 30.55 -9.83
N PHE A 289 1.80 29.98 -9.10
CA PHE A 289 1.19 28.69 -9.40
C PHE A 289 0.59 28.61 -10.81
N THR A 290 0.06 29.71 -11.33
CA THR A 290 -0.54 29.78 -12.68
C THR A 290 0.47 30.02 -13.79
N ALA A 291 1.76 30.16 -13.49
CA ALA A 291 2.78 30.38 -14.50
C ALA A 291 2.93 29.12 -15.38
N PRO A 292 2.74 29.22 -16.72
CA PRO A 292 2.75 28.05 -17.60
C PRO A 292 4.05 27.23 -17.52
N VAL A 293 5.20 27.91 -17.39
CA VAL A 293 6.52 27.26 -17.28
C VAL A 293 6.59 26.38 -16.02
N ILE A 294 6.04 26.84 -14.89
CA ILE A 294 6.03 26.05 -13.66
C ILE A 294 5.13 24.83 -13.82
N LEU A 295 3.94 24.98 -14.39
CA LEU A 295 3.00 23.87 -14.61
C LEU A 295 3.56 22.80 -15.55
N ILE A 296 4.24 23.20 -16.64
CA ILE A 296 4.85 22.26 -17.60
C ILE A 296 5.97 21.46 -16.92
N ILE A 297 6.90 22.15 -16.25
CA ILE A 297 8.03 21.48 -15.59
C ILE A 297 7.56 20.65 -14.40
N ALA A 298 6.60 21.15 -13.63
CA ALA A 298 6.01 20.40 -12.53
C ALA A 298 5.24 19.17 -13.03
N GLY A 299 4.50 19.27 -14.14
CA GLY A 299 3.84 18.12 -14.75
C GLY A 299 4.83 17.05 -15.21
N PHE A 300 5.93 17.46 -15.84
CA PHE A 300 7.03 16.55 -16.19
C PHE A 300 7.63 15.86 -14.96
N ASP A 301 7.98 16.62 -13.92
CA ASP A 301 8.56 16.07 -12.68
C ASP A 301 7.56 15.19 -11.93
N THR A 302 6.26 15.55 -11.98
CA THR A 302 5.19 14.75 -11.39
C THR A 302 5.17 13.36 -12.03
N ILE A 303 5.21 13.27 -13.36
CA ILE A 303 5.21 11.99 -14.07
C ILE A 303 6.51 11.22 -13.81
N SER A 304 7.66 11.90 -13.91
CA SER A 304 8.99 11.29 -13.70
C SER A 304 9.13 10.70 -12.29
N LEU A 305 8.76 11.46 -11.25
CA LEU A 305 8.84 11.02 -9.86
C LEU A 305 7.74 10.03 -9.48
N ALA A 306 6.55 10.18 -10.03
CA ALA A 306 5.40 9.30 -9.76
C ALA A 306 5.72 7.83 -9.98
N PHE A 307 6.29 7.50 -11.15
CA PHE A 307 6.61 6.13 -11.49
C PHE A 307 7.69 5.54 -10.59
N TYR A 308 8.70 6.35 -10.22
CA TYR A 308 9.69 5.94 -9.23
C TYR A 308 9.05 5.65 -7.87
N VAL A 309 8.21 6.56 -7.35
CA VAL A 309 7.52 6.39 -6.06
C VAL A 309 6.61 5.16 -6.09
N ALA A 310 5.87 4.95 -7.17
CA ALA A 310 4.99 3.79 -7.34
C ALA A 310 5.76 2.47 -7.32
N LEU A 311 6.82 2.36 -8.12
CA LEU A 311 7.67 1.18 -8.13
C LEU A 311 8.28 0.94 -6.74
N ASN A 312 8.75 1.98 -6.07
CA ASN A 312 9.36 1.83 -4.74
C ASN A 312 8.33 1.36 -3.69
N ALA A 313 7.11 1.94 -3.69
CA ALA A 313 6.04 1.60 -2.77
C ALA A 313 5.46 0.19 -2.98
N LEU A 314 5.45 -0.31 -4.21
CA LEU A 314 4.76 -1.55 -4.59
C LEU A 314 5.68 -2.74 -4.80
N THR A 315 6.96 -2.52 -5.10
CA THR A 315 7.97 -3.59 -5.15
C THR A 315 7.93 -4.48 -3.90
N PRO A 316 7.74 -3.99 -2.67
CA PRO A 316 7.50 -4.83 -1.49
C PRO A 316 6.28 -5.75 -1.64
N VAL A 317 5.17 -5.21 -2.14
CA VAL A 317 3.94 -5.97 -2.39
C VAL A 317 4.19 -7.06 -3.43
N TRP A 318 4.85 -6.75 -4.55
CA TRP A 318 5.06 -7.69 -5.66
C TRP A 318 6.12 -8.74 -5.38
N LEU A 319 7.24 -8.35 -4.77
CA LEU A 319 8.34 -9.27 -4.51
C LEU A 319 8.05 -10.17 -3.30
N GLN A 320 7.46 -9.65 -2.23
CA GLN A 320 7.23 -10.41 -0.99
C GLN A 320 5.96 -11.25 -0.98
N LEU A 321 5.09 -11.09 -1.98
CA LEU A 321 3.93 -11.96 -2.10
C LEU A 321 4.42 -13.42 -2.19
N PRO A 322 4.00 -14.32 -1.28
CA PRO A 322 4.49 -15.69 -1.28
C PRO A 322 4.17 -16.37 -2.62
N LYS A 323 5.09 -17.19 -3.14
CA LYS A 323 4.84 -17.99 -4.35
C LYS A 323 3.57 -18.86 -4.24
N LYS A 324 3.26 -19.30 -3.02
CA LYS A 324 2.05 -20.06 -2.67
C LYS A 324 0.74 -19.24 -2.76
N ALA A 325 0.83 -17.91 -2.78
CA ALA A 325 -0.28 -16.96 -2.91
C ALA A 325 -0.19 -16.18 -4.24
N HIS A 326 0.23 -16.86 -5.33
CA HIS A 326 0.39 -16.30 -6.68
C HIS A 326 1.51 -15.26 -6.86
N GLY A 327 2.33 -15.02 -5.83
CA GLY A 327 3.49 -14.12 -5.91
C GLY A 327 4.56 -14.59 -6.89
N ILE A 328 5.17 -13.64 -7.60
CA ILE A 328 6.13 -13.93 -8.67
C ILE A 328 7.45 -14.43 -8.06
N TYR A 329 7.92 -13.81 -6.97
CA TYR A 329 9.28 -13.99 -6.46
C TYR A 329 9.36 -14.58 -5.04
N GLY A 330 8.41 -14.26 -4.14
CA GLY A 330 8.36 -14.82 -2.78
C GLY A 330 9.53 -14.40 -1.88
N PHE A 331 10.02 -13.17 -2.04
CA PHE A 331 11.14 -12.61 -1.27
C PHE A 331 10.79 -12.47 0.21
N SER A 332 11.76 -12.77 1.08
CA SER A 332 11.68 -12.34 2.47
C SER A 332 11.84 -10.81 2.59
N VAL A 333 11.59 -10.27 3.79
CA VAL A 333 11.87 -8.85 4.08
C VAL A 333 13.36 -8.54 3.87
N ALA A 334 14.26 -9.45 4.25
CA ALA A 334 15.70 -9.30 4.06
C ALA A 334 16.09 -9.33 2.58
N ASP A 335 15.50 -10.22 1.78
CA ASP A 335 15.76 -10.28 0.33
C ASP A 335 15.29 -8.99 -0.36
N ASN A 336 14.16 -8.43 0.06
CA ASN A 336 13.67 -7.16 -0.46
C ASN A 336 14.56 -5.98 -0.03
N ALA A 337 15.01 -5.96 1.21
CA ALA A 337 15.99 -5.00 1.68
C ALA A 337 17.29 -5.07 0.85
N ALA A 338 17.79 -6.27 0.55
CA ALA A 338 18.91 -6.46 -0.36
C ALA A 338 18.60 -5.98 -1.79
N PHE A 339 17.41 -6.27 -2.31
CA PHE A 339 16.97 -5.80 -3.62
C PHE A 339 16.94 -4.28 -3.73
N SER A 340 16.57 -3.57 -2.65
CA SER A 340 16.52 -2.11 -2.64
C SER A 340 17.86 -1.41 -2.91
N PHE A 341 19.01 -2.09 -2.77
CA PHE A 341 20.33 -1.56 -3.16
C PHE A 341 20.42 -1.23 -4.67
N VAL A 342 19.52 -1.76 -5.49
CA VAL A 342 19.34 -1.33 -6.89
C VAL A 342 19.15 0.19 -6.98
N HIS A 343 18.36 0.78 -6.08
CA HIS A 343 18.14 2.23 -6.06
C HIS A 343 19.41 2.98 -5.67
N TRP A 344 20.26 2.40 -4.81
CA TRP A 344 21.51 3.01 -4.38
C TRP A 344 22.51 3.07 -5.54
N ILE A 345 22.61 1.98 -6.30
CA ILE A 345 23.42 1.93 -7.52
C ILE A 345 22.90 2.97 -8.53
N GLY A 346 21.58 3.06 -8.70
CA GLY A 346 20.96 4.10 -9.54
C GLY A 346 21.29 5.50 -9.08
N CYS A 347 21.32 5.72 -7.76
CA CYS A 347 21.70 7.01 -7.18
C CYS A 347 23.16 7.38 -7.48
N ILE A 348 24.08 6.43 -7.35
CA ILE A 348 25.50 6.62 -7.65
C ILE A 348 25.70 6.91 -9.14
N ILE A 349 25.05 6.15 -10.03
CA ILE A 349 25.14 6.37 -11.48
C ILE A 349 24.56 7.73 -11.85
N GLY A 350 23.42 8.12 -11.28
CA GLY A 350 22.83 9.44 -11.51
C GLY A 350 23.74 10.58 -11.01
N LEU A 351 24.47 10.40 -9.91
CA LEU A 351 25.48 11.36 -9.45
C LEU A 351 26.64 11.49 -10.45
N ILE A 352 27.18 10.37 -10.93
CA ILE A 352 28.25 10.34 -11.94
C ILE A 352 27.77 11.06 -13.21
N TYR A 353 26.56 10.76 -13.67
CA TYR A 353 25.95 11.43 -14.81
C TYR A 353 25.79 12.94 -14.57
N GLY A 354 25.27 13.33 -13.40
CA GLY A 354 25.12 14.73 -13.00
C GLY A 354 26.44 15.48 -13.00
N HIS A 355 27.51 14.86 -12.51
CA HIS A 355 28.83 15.48 -12.42
C HIS A 355 29.53 15.61 -13.78
N PHE A 356 29.52 14.55 -14.59
CA PHE A 356 30.33 14.50 -15.81
C PHE A 356 29.56 14.89 -17.08
N VAL A 357 28.24 14.74 -17.11
CA VAL A 357 27.45 14.86 -18.34
C VAL A 357 26.49 16.05 -18.30
N SER A 358 25.79 16.25 -17.18
CA SER A 358 24.71 17.26 -17.06
C SER A 358 25.16 18.69 -17.39
N ASP A 359 26.38 19.08 -17.00
CA ASP A 359 26.93 20.40 -17.34
C ASP A 359 27.56 20.46 -18.75
N ARG A 360 27.99 19.32 -19.32
CA ARG A 360 28.66 19.29 -20.64
C ARG A 360 27.68 19.48 -21.79
N ILE A 361 26.48 18.90 -21.69
CA ILE A 361 25.46 18.99 -22.74
C ILE A 361 25.04 20.45 -23.00
N PRO A 362 24.68 21.26 -21.99
CA PRO A 362 24.35 22.67 -22.20
C PRO A 362 25.53 23.46 -22.78
N LEU A 363 26.75 23.24 -22.28
CA LEU A 363 27.96 23.92 -22.78
C LEU A 363 28.23 23.59 -24.25
N TRP A 364 27.93 22.37 -24.68
CA TRP A 364 28.04 21.97 -26.09
C TRP A 364 27.04 22.72 -26.98
N PHE A 365 25.80 22.94 -26.51
CA PHE A 365 24.82 23.76 -27.23
C PHE A 365 25.22 25.23 -27.29
N ILE A 366 25.78 25.80 -26.22
CA ILE A 366 26.32 27.17 -26.21
C ILE A 366 27.38 27.34 -27.30
N LYS A 367 28.32 26.38 -27.41
CA LYS A 367 29.38 26.42 -28.43
C LYS A 367 28.83 26.40 -29.85
N ARG A 368 27.67 25.79 -30.07
CA ARG A 368 26.98 25.75 -31.37
C ARG A 368 26.10 26.96 -31.64
N ASN A 369 25.64 27.66 -30.61
CA ASN A 369 24.70 28.78 -30.70
C ASN A 369 25.37 30.12 -30.37
N ASN A 370 26.55 30.38 -30.95
CA ASN A 370 27.26 31.66 -30.85
C ASN A 370 27.55 32.14 -29.41
N GLY A 371 27.70 31.23 -28.45
CA GLY A 371 28.04 31.62 -27.07
C GLY A 371 26.88 32.17 -26.25
N VAL A 372 25.64 32.16 -26.74
CA VAL A 372 24.48 32.68 -25.99
C VAL A 372 24.01 31.64 -24.97
N TRP A 373 23.82 32.03 -23.70
CA TRP A 373 23.24 31.15 -22.68
C TRP A 373 21.71 31.25 -22.66
N LYS A 374 21.03 30.11 -22.73
CA LYS A 374 19.59 29.99 -22.51
C LYS A 374 19.32 28.95 -21.43
N PRO A 375 18.48 29.23 -20.41
CA PRO A 375 18.15 28.26 -19.36
C PRO A 375 17.65 26.93 -19.90
N GLU A 376 16.93 26.93 -21.03
CA GLU A 376 16.36 25.75 -21.69
C GLU A 376 17.42 24.71 -22.07
N TYR A 377 18.67 25.11 -22.30
CA TYR A 377 19.73 24.18 -22.67
C TYR A 377 20.01 23.14 -21.57
N ARG A 378 19.68 23.45 -20.30
CA ARG A 378 19.76 22.48 -19.20
C ARG A 378 18.86 21.27 -19.39
N LEU A 379 17.68 21.47 -19.98
CA LEU A 379 16.68 20.41 -20.13
C LEU A 379 17.15 19.30 -21.07
N HIS A 380 18.11 19.56 -21.96
CA HIS A 380 18.70 18.54 -22.82
C HIS A 380 19.43 17.44 -22.03
N ALA A 381 19.87 17.72 -20.80
CA ALA A 381 20.44 16.70 -19.93
C ALA A 381 19.44 15.59 -19.55
N LEU A 382 18.14 15.80 -19.77
CA LEU A 382 17.07 14.85 -19.48
C LEU A 382 16.85 13.82 -20.61
N TRP A 383 17.34 14.08 -21.82
CA TRP A 383 17.09 13.20 -22.97
C TRP A 383 17.54 11.74 -22.74
N PRO A 384 18.79 11.47 -22.32
CA PRO A 384 19.23 10.08 -22.15
C PRO A 384 18.52 9.39 -20.97
N THR A 385 18.25 10.13 -19.89
CA THR A 385 17.77 9.53 -18.65
C THR A 385 16.25 9.40 -18.60
N ASN A 386 15.50 10.46 -18.90
CA ASN A 386 14.04 10.48 -18.76
C ASN A 386 13.30 10.06 -20.03
N PHE A 387 13.86 10.29 -21.23
CA PHE A 387 13.20 9.93 -22.48
C PHE A 387 13.64 8.58 -23.04
N VAL A 388 14.76 8.02 -22.57
CA VAL A 388 15.25 6.71 -23.02
C VAL A 388 15.27 5.70 -21.87
N LEU A 389 16.09 5.92 -20.83
CA LEU A 389 16.25 4.93 -19.77
C LEU A 389 14.95 4.69 -18.98
N MET A 390 14.26 5.74 -18.55
CA MET A 390 13.06 5.58 -17.71
C MET A 390 11.91 4.81 -18.40
N PRO A 391 11.50 5.11 -19.65
CA PRO A 391 10.49 4.32 -20.36
C PRO A 391 10.92 2.87 -20.58
N LEU A 392 12.19 2.64 -20.96
CA LEU A 392 12.73 1.28 -21.08
C LEU A 392 12.67 0.55 -19.74
N GLY A 393 13.00 1.23 -18.64
CA GLY A 393 12.95 0.68 -17.30
C GLY A 393 11.54 0.25 -16.89
N LEU A 394 10.54 1.10 -17.16
CA LEU A 394 9.14 0.77 -16.92
C LEU A 394 8.67 -0.42 -17.75
N GLY A 395 9.05 -0.46 -19.04
CA GLY A 395 8.77 -1.60 -19.91
C GLY A 395 9.38 -2.90 -19.38
N LEU A 396 10.64 -2.87 -18.94
CA LEU A 396 11.33 -4.03 -18.37
C LEU A 396 10.66 -4.54 -17.09
N VAL A 397 10.22 -3.64 -16.20
CA VAL A 397 9.47 -4.04 -15.00
C VAL A 397 8.16 -4.72 -15.38
N GLY A 398 7.39 -4.15 -16.31
CA GLY A 398 6.13 -4.73 -16.78
C GLY A 398 6.32 -6.11 -17.42
N ILE A 399 7.29 -6.25 -18.33
CA ILE A 399 7.64 -7.53 -18.99
C ILE A 399 8.09 -8.56 -17.95
N ALA A 400 8.89 -8.15 -16.95
CA ALA A 400 9.34 -9.06 -15.90
C ALA A 400 8.17 -9.60 -15.07
N MET A 401 7.13 -8.79 -14.84
CA MET A 401 5.92 -9.20 -14.13
C MET A 401 5.03 -10.11 -14.98
N GLU A 402 4.70 -9.70 -16.21
CA GLU A 402 3.80 -10.41 -17.12
C GLU A 402 4.31 -11.82 -17.43
N TYR A 403 5.58 -11.92 -17.86
CA TYR A 403 6.19 -13.18 -18.25
C TYR A 403 6.90 -13.91 -17.09
N ARG A 404 6.75 -13.42 -15.86
CA ARG A 404 7.35 -14.01 -14.64
C ARG A 404 8.85 -14.31 -14.78
N LEU A 405 9.59 -13.35 -15.36
CA LEU A 405 11.02 -13.50 -15.64
C LEU A 405 11.86 -13.49 -14.36
N ASN A 406 13.17 -13.71 -14.47
CA ASN A 406 14.08 -13.59 -13.35
C ASN A 406 14.04 -12.16 -12.75
N TRP A 407 14.12 -12.06 -11.42
CA TRP A 407 14.06 -10.79 -10.68
C TRP A 407 15.13 -9.78 -11.12
N ILE A 408 16.24 -10.24 -11.70
CA ILE A 408 17.29 -9.38 -12.25
C ILE A 408 16.75 -8.46 -13.35
N VAL A 409 15.78 -8.92 -14.16
CA VAL A 409 15.16 -8.08 -15.20
C VAL A 409 14.39 -6.93 -14.56
N MET A 410 13.65 -7.20 -13.49
CA MET A 410 12.97 -6.18 -12.69
C MET A 410 13.97 -5.23 -12.01
N ALA A 411 15.09 -5.75 -11.50
CA ALA A 411 16.16 -4.93 -10.91
C ALA A 411 16.76 -3.95 -11.93
N ILE A 412 17.07 -4.40 -13.15
CA ILE A 412 17.57 -3.53 -14.22
C ILE A 412 16.52 -2.48 -14.60
N GLY A 413 15.25 -2.89 -14.69
CA GLY A 413 14.16 -1.95 -14.95
C GLY A 413 14.05 -0.85 -13.90
N GLN A 414 14.07 -1.23 -12.62
CA GLN A 414 13.99 -0.28 -11.50
C GLN A 414 15.25 0.59 -11.38
N LEU A 415 16.43 0.08 -11.74
CA LEU A 415 17.67 0.84 -11.85
C LEU A 415 17.52 2.01 -12.84
N PHE A 416 16.99 1.74 -14.04
CA PHE A 416 16.80 2.76 -15.07
C PHE A 416 15.78 3.82 -14.66
N VAL A 417 14.67 3.42 -14.03
CA VAL A 417 13.68 4.37 -13.51
C VAL A 417 14.29 5.24 -12.40
N THR A 418 15.11 4.65 -11.52
CA THR A 418 15.82 5.40 -10.46
C THR A 418 16.76 6.45 -11.04
N ILE A 419 17.54 6.10 -12.07
CA ILE A 419 18.45 7.05 -12.75
C ILE A 419 17.66 8.20 -13.38
N GLY A 420 16.55 7.89 -14.07
CA GLY A 420 15.66 8.89 -14.67
C GLY A 420 15.15 9.91 -13.65
N SER A 421 14.59 9.40 -12.54
CA SER A 421 14.00 10.21 -11.48
C SER A 421 15.02 11.02 -10.67
N LEU A 422 16.22 10.46 -10.40
CA LEU A 422 17.27 11.19 -9.68
C LEU A 422 17.78 12.39 -10.50
N VAL A 423 17.98 12.20 -11.81
CA VAL A 423 18.59 13.22 -12.67
C VAL A 423 17.61 14.34 -13.03
N SER A 424 16.29 14.07 -13.09
CA SER A 424 15.29 15.08 -13.44
C SER A 424 15.26 16.24 -12.45
N ILE A 425 15.16 15.93 -11.16
CA ILE A 425 14.98 16.91 -10.07
C ILE A 425 16.02 18.06 -10.06
N PRO A 426 17.34 17.81 -9.99
CA PRO A 426 18.30 18.90 -9.91
C PRO A 426 18.34 19.75 -11.20
N VAL A 427 18.06 19.15 -12.36
CA VAL A 427 18.03 19.86 -13.65
C VAL A 427 16.82 20.79 -13.72
N THR A 428 15.63 20.30 -13.37
CA THR A 428 14.37 21.08 -13.40
C THR A 428 14.34 22.17 -12.33
N VAL A 429 14.80 21.88 -11.11
CA VAL A 429 14.94 22.88 -10.05
C VAL A 429 15.89 24.00 -10.49
N ASN A 430 17.05 23.67 -11.05
CA ASN A 430 18.02 24.68 -11.48
C ASN A 430 17.49 25.51 -12.67
N TYR A 431 16.74 24.90 -13.59
CA TYR A 431 16.05 25.61 -14.66
C TYR A 431 15.03 26.62 -14.10
N ILE A 432 14.17 26.21 -13.16
CA ILE A 432 13.19 27.10 -12.51
C ILE A 432 13.88 28.23 -11.75
N CYS A 433 14.98 27.95 -11.05
CA CYS A 433 15.78 28.98 -10.38
C CYS A 433 16.29 30.05 -11.36
N GLU A 434 16.65 29.68 -12.59
CA GLU A 434 17.11 30.62 -13.61
C GLU A 434 15.98 31.40 -14.28
N CYS A 435 14.80 30.79 -14.45
CA CYS A 435 13.61 31.46 -14.96
C CYS A 435 13.04 32.47 -13.97
N PHE A 436 13.08 32.17 -12.67
CA PHE A 436 12.48 32.99 -11.60
C PHE A 436 13.53 33.54 -10.64
N ARG A 437 14.46 34.37 -11.14
CA ARG A 437 15.62 34.87 -10.37
C ARG A 437 15.23 35.66 -9.11
N THR A 438 14.14 36.42 -9.16
CA THR A 438 13.64 37.24 -8.04
C THR A 438 12.80 36.46 -7.03
N HIS A 439 12.18 35.36 -7.45
CA HIS A 439 11.26 34.54 -6.64
C HIS A 439 11.64 33.05 -6.71
N THR A 440 12.95 32.77 -6.63
CA THR A 440 13.49 31.43 -6.86
C THR A 440 12.93 30.43 -5.85
N THR A 441 12.91 30.77 -4.56
CA THR A 441 12.44 29.83 -3.55
C THR A 441 10.93 29.61 -3.64
N GLU A 442 10.13 30.65 -3.91
CA GLU A 442 8.69 30.50 -4.10
C GLU A 442 8.35 29.63 -5.32
N ALA A 443 9.10 29.76 -6.43
CA ALA A 443 8.91 28.95 -7.62
C ALA A 443 9.31 27.47 -7.39
N THR A 444 10.45 27.23 -6.76
CA THR A 444 10.91 25.87 -6.43
C THR A 444 10.03 25.19 -5.38
N LEU A 445 9.42 25.94 -4.46
CA LEU A 445 8.44 25.43 -3.51
C LEU A 445 7.22 24.83 -4.23
N ILE A 446 6.67 25.54 -5.23
CA ILE A 446 5.53 25.04 -6.02
C ILE A 446 5.93 23.79 -6.80
N LEU A 447 7.10 23.81 -7.43
CA LEU A 447 7.63 22.65 -8.16
C LEU A 447 7.74 21.43 -7.24
N ASN A 448 8.34 21.60 -6.06
CA ASN A 448 8.54 20.54 -5.06
C ASN A 448 7.21 20.00 -4.53
N SER A 449 6.19 20.86 -4.36
CA SER A 449 4.86 20.41 -3.95
C SER A 449 4.17 19.64 -5.07
N LEU A 450 4.01 20.27 -6.24
CA LEU A 450 3.26 19.72 -7.38
C LEU A 450 3.76 18.33 -7.80
N ARG A 451 5.08 18.13 -7.86
CA ARG A 451 5.67 16.83 -8.26
C ARG A 451 5.30 15.66 -7.36
N LEU A 452 4.83 15.90 -6.12
CA LEU A 452 4.49 14.86 -5.15
C LEU A 452 3.00 14.47 -5.18
N TRP A 453 2.13 15.23 -5.85
CA TRP A 453 0.68 15.00 -5.82
C TRP A 453 0.23 13.73 -6.53
N PHE A 454 0.93 13.28 -7.56
CA PHE A 454 0.60 12.00 -8.20
C PHE A 454 1.12 10.80 -7.38
N GLY A 455 2.27 10.96 -6.70
CA GLY A 455 2.76 9.97 -5.74
C GLY A 455 1.80 9.75 -4.56
N LEU A 456 1.05 10.79 -4.16
CA LEU A 456 -0.03 10.69 -3.20
C LEU A 456 -1.15 9.77 -3.67
N SER A 457 -1.55 9.85 -4.94
CA SER A 457 -2.77 9.21 -5.46
C SER A 457 -2.55 7.80 -6.01
N ILE A 458 -1.35 7.46 -6.48
CA ILE A 458 -1.08 6.19 -7.20
C ILE A 458 -1.45 4.93 -6.41
N ASN A 459 -1.18 4.89 -5.11
CA ASN A 459 -1.49 3.73 -4.28
C ASN A 459 -3.00 3.43 -4.18
N PHE A 460 -3.87 4.42 -4.42
CA PHE A 460 -5.32 4.24 -4.40
C PHE A 460 -5.88 3.66 -5.71
N TYR A 461 -5.15 3.81 -6.82
CA TYR A 461 -5.60 3.33 -8.13
C TYR A 461 -5.16 1.89 -8.42
N ILE A 462 -4.20 1.38 -7.66
CA ILE A 462 -3.60 0.07 -7.92
C ILE A 462 -4.36 -0.98 -7.11
N LYS A 463 -5.09 -1.83 -7.84
CA LYS A 463 -5.77 -3.02 -7.31
C LYS A 463 -4.94 -4.23 -7.70
N MET A 464 -4.61 -5.11 -6.76
CA MET A 464 -4.02 -6.41 -7.11
C MET A 464 -5.13 -7.30 -7.71
N ALA A 465 -4.82 -8.01 -8.79
CA ALA A 465 -5.66 -9.11 -9.25
C ALA A 465 -5.80 -10.12 -8.09
N GLY A 466 -7.03 -10.31 -7.60
CA GLY A 466 -7.34 -11.17 -6.46
C GLY A 466 -7.74 -10.47 -5.16
N ASP A 467 -7.69 -9.13 -5.09
CA ASP A 467 -8.03 -8.37 -3.86
C ASP A 467 -9.54 -8.12 -3.70
N HIS A 468 -10.37 -9.04 -4.18
CA HIS A 468 -11.79 -9.02 -3.90
C HIS A 468 -12.02 -9.67 -2.53
N GLN A 469 -12.67 -8.98 -1.61
CA GLN A 469 -13.13 -9.65 -0.40
C GLN A 469 -14.23 -10.66 -0.79
N ILE A 470 -14.24 -11.84 -0.15
CA ILE A 470 -15.38 -12.76 -0.22
C ILE A 470 -16.64 -11.95 0.18
N GLY A 471 -17.57 -11.80 -0.77
CA GLY A 471 -18.74 -10.91 -0.65
C GLY A 471 -18.76 -9.67 -1.57
N SER A 472 -17.76 -9.47 -2.43
CA SER A 472 -17.80 -8.45 -3.50
C SER A 472 -18.80 -8.82 -4.58
N LYS A 473 -19.67 -7.88 -5.01
CA LYS A 473 -20.57 -8.11 -6.16
C LYS A 473 -19.85 -8.14 -7.52
N SER A 474 -18.54 -7.85 -7.56
CA SER A 474 -17.74 -7.98 -8.78
C SER A 474 -17.82 -9.41 -9.30
N ARG A 475 -18.02 -9.57 -10.61
CA ARG A 475 -17.94 -10.88 -11.28
C ARG A 475 -16.50 -11.19 -11.74
N ASP A 476 -15.61 -10.22 -11.65
CA ASP A 476 -14.17 -10.35 -11.92
C ASP A 476 -13.42 -10.86 -10.68
N VAL A 477 -13.85 -12.01 -10.14
CA VAL A 477 -13.27 -12.62 -8.94
C VAL A 477 -12.94 -14.08 -9.21
N GLY A 478 -11.86 -14.60 -8.61
CA GLY A 478 -11.39 -15.97 -8.89
C GLY A 478 -12.36 -17.10 -8.53
N TRP A 479 -13.45 -16.81 -7.82
CA TRP A 479 -14.51 -17.75 -7.43
C TRP A 479 -15.87 -17.44 -8.07
N TYR A 480 -15.88 -16.68 -9.16
CA TYR A 480 -17.02 -16.55 -10.06
C TYR A 480 -16.67 -17.26 -11.37
N ASP A 481 -17.15 -18.49 -11.51
CA ASP A 481 -16.76 -19.35 -12.64
C ASP A 481 -17.46 -18.90 -13.94
N GLU A 482 -16.81 -19.17 -15.06
CA GLU A 482 -17.43 -19.01 -16.39
C GLU A 482 -18.73 -19.84 -16.48
N PRO A 483 -19.70 -19.40 -17.30
CA PRO A 483 -20.93 -20.17 -17.52
C PRO A 483 -20.64 -21.64 -17.86
N ILE A 484 -21.26 -22.56 -17.12
CA ILE A 484 -21.13 -23.99 -17.36
C ILE A 484 -21.72 -24.38 -18.72
N THR A 485 -21.11 -25.37 -19.37
CA THR A 485 -21.60 -25.94 -20.64
C THR A 485 -22.39 -27.24 -20.45
N SER A 486 -22.26 -27.86 -19.28
CA SER A 486 -22.94 -29.10 -18.91
C SER A 486 -23.18 -29.18 -17.40
N VAL A 487 -24.22 -29.90 -17.01
CA VAL A 487 -24.57 -30.22 -15.63
C VAL A 487 -24.36 -31.72 -15.40
N ASP A 488 -23.99 -32.13 -14.19
CA ASP A 488 -23.83 -33.54 -13.81
C ASP A 488 -25.09 -34.36 -14.17
N PRO A 489 -24.96 -35.59 -14.70
CA PRO A 489 -26.10 -36.39 -15.16
C PRO A 489 -27.18 -36.58 -14.10
N SER A 490 -26.81 -36.76 -12.84
CA SER A 490 -27.76 -36.97 -11.74
C SER A 490 -28.58 -35.71 -11.44
N VAL A 491 -27.94 -34.54 -11.54
CA VAL A 491 -28.58 -33.24 -11.34
C VAL A 491 -29.46 -32.90 -12.53
N ARG A 492 -28.99 -33.20 -13.74
CA ARG A 492 -29.78 -33.05 -14.98
C ARG A 492 -31.05 -33.88 -14.90
N GLU A 493 -30.95 -35.15 -14.51
CA GLU A 493 -32.11 -36.02 -14.36
C GLU A 493 -33.12 -35.46 -13.36
N LEU A 494 -32.65 -34.94 -12.21
CA LEU A 494 -33.51 -34.27 -11.23
C LEU A 494 -34.21 -33.05 -11.88
N LEU A 495 -33.48 -32.15 -12.54
CA LEU A 495 -34.08 -30.96 -13.14
C LEU A 495 -35.07 -31.29 -14.27
N GLU A 496 -34.78 -32.30 -15.10
CA GLU A 496 -35.66 -32.72 -16.18
C GLU A 496 -36.92 -33.44 -15.65
N LYS A 497 -36.78 -34.38 -14.71
CA LYS A 497 -37.89 -35.22 -14.25
C LYS A 497 -38.63 -34.68 -13.02
N TYR A 498 -37.93 -34.10 -12.07
CA TYR A 498 -38.54 -33.50 -10.88
C TYR A 498 -39.04 -32.09 -11.21
N SER A 499 -38.21 -31.23 -11.80
CA SER A 499 -38.54 -29.83 -12.06
C SER A 499 -39.16 -29.55 -13.43
N ASN A 500 -39.33 -30.57 -14.28
CA ASN A 500 -39.93 -30.46 -15.60
C ASN A 500 -39.25 -29.43 -16.53
N TYR A 501 -37.93 -29.33 -16.49
CA TYR A 501 -37.17 -28.57 -17.49
C TYR A 501 -37.08 -29.34 -18.81
N ALA A 502 -37.18 -28.63 -19.94
CA ALA A 502 -36.80 -29.22 -21.22
C ALA A 502 -35.27 -29.45 -21.24
N PRO A 503 -34.75 -30.52 -21.87
CA PRO A 503 -33.31 -30.82 -21.89
C PRO A 503 -32.41 -29.69 -22.41
N SER A 504 -32.96 -28.84 -23.29
CA SER A 504 -32.30 -27.65 -23.84
C SER A 504 -32.22 -26.46 -22.87
N GLU A 505 -33.10 -26.40 -21.86
CA GLU A 505 -33.22 -25.25 -20.95
C GLU A 505 -32.37 -25.39 -19.68
N VAL A 506 -32.02 -26.63 -19.29
CA VAL A 506 -31.35 -26.96 -18.02
C VAL A 506 -30.12 -26.08 -17.74
N VAL A 507 -29.21 -25.98 -18.73
CA VAL A 507 -27.95 -25.24 -18.57
C VAL A 507 -28.22 -23.73 -18.48
N SER A 508 -29.03 -23.18 -19.39
CA SER A 508 -29.37 -21.75 -19.39
C SER A 508 -30.06 -21.33 -18.09
N SER A 509 -30.98 -22.14 -17.57
CA SER A 509 -31.68 -21.84 -16.32
C SER A 509 -30.75 -21.90 -15.10
N ALA A 510 -29.78 -22.83 -15.08
CA ALA A 510 -28.78 -22.88 -14.02
C ALA A 510 -27.86 -21.63 -14.02
N VAL A 511 -27.43 -21.17 -15.19
CA VAL A 511 -26.61 -19.95 -15.34
C VAL A 511 -27.38 -18.70 -14.94
N GLU A 512 -28.63 -18.57 -15.41
CA GLU A 512 -29.49 -17.45 -15.03
C GLU A 512 -29.73 -17.41 -13.51
N MET A 513 -29.99 -18.58 -12.91
CA MET A 513 -30.22 -18.68 -11.48
C MET A 513 -28.95 -18.33 -10.69
N ARG A 514 -27.77 -18.80 -11.09
CA ARG A 514 -26.49 -18.40 -10.49
C ARG A 514 -26.36 -16.88 -10.43
N ASP A 515 -26.68 -16.18 -11.52
CA ASP A 515 -26.54 -14.72 -11.59
C ASP A 515 -27.51 -13.99 -10.68
N LYS A 516 -28.78 -14.42 -10.65
CA LYS A 516 -29.77 -13.88 -9.73
C LYS A 516 -29.33 -14.04 -8.28
N ILE A 517 -28.82 -15.21 -7.93
CA ILE A 517 -28.33 -15.47 -6.57
C ILE A 517 -27.11 -14.60 -6.28
N TRP A 518 -26.17 -14.47 -7.22
CA TRP A 518 -24.95 -13.69 -7.05
C TRP A 518 -25.23 -12.22 -6.73
N ASP A 519 -26.23 -11.63 -7.37
CA ASP A 519 -26.61 -10.23 -7.17
C ASP A 519 -27.15 -9.96 -5.75
N VAL A 520 -27.67 -11.00 -5.09
CA VAL A 520 -28.14 -10.99 -3.69
C VAL A 520 -27.00 -11.39 -2.73
N PHE A 521 -26.29 -12.47 -3.03
CA PHE A 521 -25.30 -13.09 -2.15
C PHE A 521 -24.08 -13.60 -2.94
N PRO A 522 -23.04 -12.76 -3.14
CA PRO A 522 -21.88 -13.09 -3.97
C PRO A 522 -20.86 -13.95 -3.22
N TRP A 523 -21.19 -15.23 -3.04
CA TRP A 523 -20.35 -16.21 -2.36
C TRP A 523 -19.69 -17.17 -3.34
N PRO A 524 -18.47 -17.68 -3.02
CA PRO A 524 -17.81 -18.72 -3.81
C PRO A 524 -18.72 -19.91 -4.11
N TYR A 525 -19.54 -20.33 -3.13
CA TYR A 525 -20.52 -21.39 -3.32
C TYR A 525 -21.47 -21.13 -4.51
N VAL A 526 -21.97 -19.90 -4.62
CA VAL A 526 -22.88 -19.47 -5.69
C VAL A 526 -22.12 -19.34 -7.01
N GLY A 527 -21.00 -18.61 -7.01
CA GLY A 527 -20.21 -18.36 -8.22
C GLY A 527 -19.68 -19.63 -8.88
N GLN A 528 -19.51 -20.70 -8.11
CA GLN A 528 -19.04 -22.01 -8.57
C GLN A 528 -20.16 -23.03 -8.79
N PHE A 529 -21.41 -22.59 -8.91
CA PHE A 529 -22.57 -23.45 -9.18
C PHE A 529 -22.77 -24.57 -8.14
N ARG A 530 -22.34 -24.39 -6.89
CA ARG A 530 -22.40 -25.45 -5.86
C ARG A 530 -23.80 -25.79 -5.41
N PHE A 531 -24.80 -24.96 -5.68
CA PHE A 531 -26.20 -25.30 -5.49
C PHE A 531 -26.68 -26.43 -6.42
N LEU A 532 -25.87 -26.82 -7.43
CA LEU A 532 -26.07 -28.01 -8.24
C LEU A 532 -25.34 -29.23 -7.67
N ASP A 533 -24.57 -29.07 -6.59
CA ASP A 533 -23.76 -30.14 -6.02
C ASP A 533 -24.61 -30.96 -5.02
N MET A 534 -25.05 -32.16 -5.44
CA MET A 534 -25.80 -33.09 -4.58
C MET A 534 -24.84 -33.93 -3.75
N SER A 535 -24.41 -33.35 -2.64
CA SER A 535 -23.35 -33.91 -1.81
C SER A 535 -23.77 -35.18 -1.07
N LEU A 536 -25.01 -35.21 -0.59
CA LEU A 536 -25.53 -36.28 0.24
C LEU A 536 -25.73 -37.56 -0.57
N SER A 537 -26.22 -37.46 -1.81
CA SER A 537 -26.49 -38.61 -2.69
C SER A 537 -25.24 -39.40 -3.09
N ARG A 538 -24.06 -38.77 -2.98
CA ARG A 538 -22.77 -39.43 -3.21
C ARG A 538 -22.17 -40.05 -1.95
N SER A 539 -22.75 -39.80 -0.78
CA SER A 539 -22.28 -40.40 0.47
C SER A 539 -22.57 -41.90 0.47
N LYS A 540 -21.69 -42.69 1.10
CA LYS A 540 -21.89 -44.14 1.22
C LYS A 540 -23.13 -44.47 2.06
N SER A 541 -23.50 -43.60 2.99
CA SER A 541 -24.68 -43.75 3.83
C SER A 541 -25.99 -43.35 3.17
N TYR A 542 -25.98 -42.82 1.94
CA TYR A 542 -27.20 -42.35 1.29
C TYR A 542 -28.33 -43.39 1.23
N PRO A 543 -28.10 -44.67 0.84
CA PRO A 543 -29.16 -45.67 0.82
C PRO A 543 -29.76 -45.93 2.22
N ARG A 544 -28.92 -45.95 3.26
CA ARG A 544 -29.35 -46.13 4.66
C ARG A 544 -30.19 -44.93 5.13
N ILE A 545 -29.76 -43.72 4.80
CA ILE A 545 -30.46 -42.47 5.13
C ILE A 545 -31.82 -42.42 4.44
N LEU A 546 -31.87 -42.72 3.14
CA LEU A 546 -33.10 -42.74 2.36
C LEU A 546 -34.11 -43.74 2.93
N GLU A 547 -33.68 -44.95 3.26
CA GLU A 547 -34.57 -45.97 3.81
C GLU A 547 -35.09 -45.59 5.21
N ALA A 548 -34.21 -45.06 6.08
CA ALA A 548 -34.63 -44.56 7.38
C ALA A 548 -35.73 -43.50 7.26
N ILE A 549 -35.60 -42.57 6.30
CA ILE A 549 -36.60 -41.51 6.09
C ILE A 549 -37.92 -42.08 5.56
N LYS A 550 -37.87 -43.13 4.71
CA LYS A 550 -39.07 -43.86 4.26
C LYS A 550 -39.77 -44.58 5.40
N ASP A 551 -39.00 -45.07 6.37
CA ASP A 551 -39.51 -45.71 7.59
C ASP A 551 -40.03 -44.69 8.64
N GLY A 552 -40.03 -43.39 8.32
CA GLY A 552 -40.58 -42.33 9.18
C GLY A 552 -39.53 -41.47 9.89
N GLU A 553 -38.25 -41.66 9.62
CA GLU A 553 -37.19 -40.85 10.21
C GLU A 553 -37.20 -39.40 9.69
N ARG A 554 -36.95 -38.44 10.58
CA ARG A 554 -36.90 -37.02 10.22
C ARG A 554 -35.47 -36.57 9.90
N PHE A 555 -35.34 -35.81 8.82
CA PHE A 555 -34.07 -35.30 8.29
C PHE A 555 -34.04 -33.77 8.27
N LEU A 556 -32.90 -33.18 8.65
CA LEU A 556 -32.67 -31.75 8.59
C LEU A 556 -31.39 -31.42 7.80
N ASP A 557 -31.50 -30.58 6.77
CA ASP A 557 -30.35 -29.99 6.07
C ASP A 557 -30.03 -28.59 6.60
N VAL A 558 -28.85 -28.40 7.19
CA VAL A 558 -28.46 -27.14 7.85
C VAL A 558 -27.55 -26.31 6.97
N GLY A 559 -27.91 -25.05 6.75
CA GLY A 559 -27.28 -24.20 5.74
C GLY A 559 -27.63 -24.69 4.34
N CYS A 560 -28.89 -25.07 4.14
CA CYS A 560 -29.31 -25.84 2.97
C CYS A 560 -29.24 -25.03 1.66
N CYS A 561 -29.16 -23.70 1.71
CA CYS A 561 -29.18 -22.81 0.55
C CYS A 561 -30.39 -23.09 -0.36
N PHE A 562 -30.21 -23.90 -1.41
CA PHE A 562 -31.27 -24.31 -2.34
C PHE A 562 -31.92 -25.65 -1.98
N ALA A 563 -31.51 -26.25 -0.87
CA ALA A 563 -31.96 -27.54 -0.36
C ALA A 563 -32.01 -28.63 -1.45
N GLN A 564 -30.98 -28.66 -2.30
CA GLN A 564 -30.91 -29.59 -3.42
C GLN A 564 -30.85 -31.06 -2.96
N ASP A 565 -30.21 -31.33 -1.81
CA ASP A 565 -30.14 -32.67 -1.22
C ASP A 565 -31.51 -33.11 -0.68
N VAL A 566 -32.31 -32.20 -0.09
CA VAL A 566 -33.71 -32.46 0.30
C VAL A 566 -34.55 -32.85 -0.92
N ARG A 567 -34.46 -32.08 -2.00
CA ARG A 567 -35.24 -32.34 -3.23
C ARG A 567 -34.82 -33.64 -3.93
N LYS A 568 -33.53 -33.99 -3.85
CA LYS A 568 -33.05 -35.28 -4.33
C LYS A 568 -33.63 -36.45 -3.52
N LEU A 569 -33.73 -36.32 -2.20
CA LEU A 569 -34.38 -37.33 -1.35
C LEU A 569 -35.86 -37.51 -1.74
N VAL A 570 -36.60 -36.41 -1.96
CA VAL A 570 -38.00 -36.50 -2.42
C VAL A 570 -38.09 -37.24 -3.76
N TYR A 571 -37.22 -36.89 -4.71
CA TYR A 571 -37.17 -37.56 -6.02
C TYR A 571 -36.89 -39.06 -5.92
N ASP A 572 -36.05 -39.49 -4.96
CA ASP A 572 -35.74 -40.91 -4.72
C ASP A 572 -36.78 -41.63 -3.84
N GLY A 573 -37.88 -40.95 -3.51
CA GLY A 573 -39.05 -41.51 -2.84
C GLY A 573 -39.11 -41.32 -1.33
N ALA A 574 -38.33 -40.39 -0.77
CA ALA A 574 -38.50 -39.97 0.63
C ALA A 574 -39.80 -39.15 0.79
N PRO A 575 -40.61 -39.39 1.85
CA PRO A 575 -41.77 -38.57 2.15
C PRO A 575 -41.36 -37.12 2.46
N ALA A 576 -41.95 -36.14 1.76
CA ALA A 576 -41.58 -34.73 1.89
C ALA A 576 -41.87 -34.18 3.30
N GLU A 577 -42.87 -34.73 3.99
CA GLU A 577 -43.25 -34.41 5.36
C GLU A 577 -42.16 -34.76 6.41
N ASN A 578 -41.17 -35.56 6.04
CA ASN A 578 -40.08 -35.93 6.94
C ASN A 578 -38.82 -35.09 6.72
N LEU A 579 -38.79 -34.25 5.68
CA LEU A 579 -37.61 -33.50 5.28
C LEU A 579 -37.73 -32.03 5.64
N TYR A 580 -36.66 -31.48 6.22
CA TYR A 580 -36.58 -30.10 6.67
C TYR A 580 -35.28 -29.45 6.19
N GLY A 581 -35.32 -28.14 6.01
CA GLY A 581 -34.14 -27.31 5.76
C GLY A 581 -34.05 -26.17 6.76
N LEU A 582 -32.85 -25.83 7.21
CA LEU A 582 -32.56 -24.67 8.03
C LEU A 582 -31.66 -23.72 7.24
N GLU A 583 -32.13 -22.53 6.94
CA GLU A 583 -31.40 -21.52 6.16
C GLU A 583 -31.54 -20.15 6.81
N ILE A 584 -30.46 -19.38 6.89
CA ILE A 584 -30.52 -18.06 7.53
C ILE A 584 -31.15 -17.00 6.62
N GLN A 585 -31.06 -17.19 5.30
CA GLN A 585 -31.55 -16.24 4.30
C GLN A 585 -32.82 -16.73 3.60
N ALA A 586 -33.95 -16.07 3.85
CA ALA A 586 -35.25 -16.46 3.29
C ALA A 586 -35.29 -16.42 1.74
N GLU A 587 -34.54 -15.50 1.13
CA GLU A 587 -34.48 -15.31 -0.32
C GLU A 587 -33.85 -16.50 -1.07
N PHE A 588 -33.00 -17.31 -0.42
CA PHE A 588 -32.53 -18.54 -1.07
C PHE A 588 -33.65 -19.54 -1.26
N ILE A 589 -34.56 -19.65 -0.29
CA ILE A 589 -35.68 -20.60 -0.36
C ILE A 589 -36.69 -20.17 -1.42
N SER A 590 -36.99 -18.87 -1.54
CA SER A 590 -37.89 -18.37 -2.58
C SER A 590 -37.31 -18.59 -3.99
N LEU A 591 -36.02 -18.31 -4.19
CA LEU A 591 -35.33 -18.60 -5.45
C LEU A 591 -35.21 -20.10 -5.71
N ALA A 592 -35.06 -20.93 -4.68
CA ALA A 592 -35.03 -22.38 -4.80
C ALA A 592 -36.37 -22.95 -5.28
N TYR A 593 -37.50 -22.47 -4.74
CA TYR A 593 -38.83 -22.83 -5.25
C TYR A 593 -39.02 -22.43 -6.71
N GLN A 594 -38.53 -21.25 -7.10
CA GLN A 594 -38.57 -20.81 -8.49
C GLN A 594 -37.72 -21.73 -9.40
N PHE A 595 -36.53 -22.12 -8.94
CA PHE A 595 -35.62 -22.95 -9.69
C PHE A 595 -36.12 -24.39 -9.82
N PHE A 596 -36.56 -25.01 -8.72
CA PHE A 596 -36.99 -26.41 -8.73
C PHE A 596 -38.47 -26.62 -9.10
N ARG A 597 -39.26 -25.54 -9.19
CA ARG A 597 -40.68 -25.54 -9.56
C ARG A 597 -41.54 -26.46 -8.67
N ASP A 598 -41.32 -26.40 -7.36
CA ASP A 598 -41.83 -27.39 -6.41
C ASP A 598 -42.51 -26.83 -5.15
N GLU A 599 -43.01 -25.60 -5.22
CA GLU A 599 -43.74 -24.93 -4.11
C GLU A 599 -44.94 -25.75 -3.61
N ALA A 600 -45.58 -26.53 -4.49
CA ALA A 600 -46.70 -27.40 -4.13
C ALA A 600 -46.28 -28.78 -3.57
N ARG A 601 -44.98 -29.14 -3.57
CA ARG A 601 -44.50 -30.48 -3.15
C ARG A 601 -43.91 -30.50 -1.76
N ILE A 602 -43.23 -29.43 -1.36
CA ILE A 602 -42.62 -29.31 -0.03
C ILE A 602 -43.22 -28.08 0.64
N ALA A 603 -43.87 -28.28 1.78
CA ALA A 603 -44.55 -27.22 2.50
C ALA A 603 -43.55 -26.17 3.01
N ALA A 604 -43.92 -24.89 2.93
CA ALA A 604 -43.02 -23.78 3.26
C ALA A 604 -42.56 -23.79 4.73
N ASP A 605 -43.34 -24.36 5.64
CA ASP A 605 -43.01 -24.51 7.05
C ASP A 605 -41.91 -25.56 7.33
N HIS A 606 -41.53 -26.34 6.32
CA HIS A 606 -40.40 -27.27 6.38
C HIS A 606 -39.06 -26.58 6.11
N PHE A 607 -39.07 -25.37 5.56
CA PHE A 607 -37.90 -24.52 5.41
C PHE A 607 -37.85 -23.47 6.52
N LEU A 608 -37.11 -23.79 7.57
CA LEU A 608 -36.95 -22.97 8.75
C LEU A 608 -35.96 -21.83 8.47
N THR A 609 -36.47 -20.62 8.26
CA THR A 609 -35.60 -19.44 8.18
C THR A 609 -35.14 -19.01 9.57
N ALA A 610 -33.92 -19.41 9.97
CA ALA A 610 -33.34 -19.14 11.29
C ALA A 610 -31.81 -19.37 11.32
N ASP A 611 -31.12 -18.77 12.29
CA ASP A 611 -29.68 -18.98 12.53
C ASP A 611 -29.47 -20.19 13.45
N LEU A 612 -28.71 -21.20 13.01
CA LEU A 612 -28.32 -22.36 13.83
C LEU A 612 -27.69 -21.96 15.18
N MET A 613 -26.97 -20.83 15.20
CA MET A 613 -26.23 -20.37 16.37
C MET A 613 -27.12 -19.65 17.39
N ASP A 614 -28.34 -19.25 16.99
CA ASP A 614 -29.34 -18.63 17.86
C ASP A 614 -30.24 -19.69 18.52
N ARG A 615 -29.92 -20.03 19.76
CA ARG A 615 -30.70 -21.00 20.56
C ARG A 615 -32.09 -20.49 20.94
N ALA A 616 -32.31 -19.17 20.90
CA ALA A 616 -33.56 -18.57 21.32
C ALA A 616 -34.61 -18.55 20.19
N ASP A 617 -34.23 -18.90 18.95
CA ASP A 617 -35.14 -18.85 17.82
C ASP A 617 -36.32 -19.83 18.01
N PRO A 618 -37.57 -19.34 18.04
CA PRO A 618 -38.75 -20.17 18.28
C PRO A 618 -38.95 -21.28 17.25
N LYS A 619 -38.50 -21.10 16.00
CA LYS A 619 -38.62 -22.10 14.93
C LYS A 619 -37.68 -23.27 15.18
N VAL A 620 -36.45 -22.98 15.60
CA VAL A 620 -35.44 -23.99 15.94
C VAL A 620 -35.84 -24.74 17.22
N GLN A 621 -36.33 -24.03 18.24
CA GLN A 621 -36.81 -24.65 19.48
C GLN A 621 -37.97 -25.62 19.26
N ARG A 622 -38.88 -25.31 18.32
CA ARG A 622 -40.03 -26.16 18.00
C ARG A 622 -39.64 -27.55 17.52
N VAL A 623 -38.49 -27.67 16.86
CA VAL A 623 -38.02 -28.92 16.24
C VAL A 623 -36.80 -29.53 16.95
N ALA A 624 -36.37 -28.95 18.07
CA ALA A 624 -35.26 -29.46 18.85
C ALA A 624 -35.55 -30.87 19.39
N GLY A 625 -34.56 -31.76 19.30
CA GLY A 625 -34.70 -33.13 19.75
C GLY A 625 -35.63 -34.02 18.92
N THR A 626 -35.96 -33.64 17.68
CA THR A 626 -36.95 -34.38 16.87
C THR A 626 -36.39 -35.10 15.64
N PHE A 627 -35.14 -34.81 15.26
CA PHE A 627 -34.51 -35.39 14.06
C PHE A 627 -33.70 -36.64 14.40
N GLY A 628 -33.71 -37.65 13.53
CA GLY A 628 -32.73 -38.74 13.60
C GLY A 628 -31.49 -38.47 12.75
N ILE A 629 -31.58 -37.56 11.78
CA ILE A 629 -30.49 -37.25 10.85
C ILE A 629 -30.36 -35.74 10.68
N VAL A 630 -29.16 -35.21 10.93
CA VAL A 630 -28.79 -33.81 10.66
C VAL A 630 -27.64 -33.78 9.64
N HIS A 631 -27.85 -33.06 8.55
CA HIS A 631 -26.88 -32.88 7.48
C HIS A 631 -26.19 -31.51 7.56
N LEU A 632 -24.86 -31.52 7.51
CA LEU A 632 -23.99 -30.36 7.49
C LEU A 632 -23.21 -30.35 6.16
N GLY A 633 -23.90 -30.04 5.06
CA GLY A 633 -23.41 -30.30 3.70
C GLY A 633 -22.24 -29.43 3.21
N MET A 634 -22.13 -28.17 3.65
CA MET A 634 -20.94 -27.34 3.34
C MET A 634 -20.86 -26.08 4.21
N ILE A 635 -21.21 -26.17 5.49
CA ILE A 635 -21.38 -24.97 6.35
C ILE A 635 -20.33 -24.83 7.47
N LEU A 636 -19.80 -25.93 8.01
CA LEU A 636 -18.90 -25.89 9.19
C LEU A 636 -17.66 -25.02 8.99
N HIS A 637 -17.08 -25.03 7.78
CA HIS A 637 -15.85 -24.29 7.47
C HIS A 637 -16.02 -22.75 7.44
N THR A 638 -17.23 -22.24 7.70
CA THR A 638 -17.50 -20.80 7.82
C THR A 638 -17.13 -20.21 9.18
N TRP A 639 -16.86 -21.07 10.18
CA TRP A 639 -16.48 -20.68 11.54
C TRP A 639 -15.04 -21.09 11.88
N ASP A 640 -14.50 -20.48 12.93
CA ASP A 640 -13.29 -20.96 13.61
C ASP A 640 -13.58 -22.25 14.40
N ARG A 641 -12.54 -22.86 14.98
CA ARG A 641 -12.68 -24.15 15.68
C ARG A 641 -13.69 -24.08 16.83
N ALA A 642 -13.71 -22.98 17.59
CA ALA A 642 -14.65 -22.79 18.70
C ALA A 642 -16.10 -22.66 18.20
N GLY A 643 -16.32 -21.89 17.13
CA GLY A 643 -17.61 -21.79 16.47
C GLY A 643 -18.07 -23.13 15.88
N GLN A 644 -17.17 -23.93 15.31
CA GLN A 644 -17.47 -25.27 14.80
C GLN A 644 -17.89 -26.23 15.92
N LEU A 645 -17.21 -26.20 17.08
CA LEU A 645 -17.61 -26.99 18.24
C LEU A 645 -19.04 -26.64 18.68
N LYS A 646 -19.35 -25.34 18.75
CA LYS A 646 -20.68 -24.84 19.09
C LYS A 646 -21.72 -25.22 18.03
N ALA A 647 -21.39 -25.18 16.75
CA ALA A 647 -22.29 -25.60 15.67
C ALA A 647 -22.60 -27.10 15.74
N CYS A 648 -21.60 -27.95 15.98
CA CYS A 648 -21.80 -29.38 16.20
C CYS A 648 -22.64 -29.65 17.47
N GLN A 649 -22.42 -28.88 18.54
CA GLN A 649 -23.27 -28.95 19.74
C GLN A 649 -24.73 -28.64 19.43
N ARG A 650 -24.99 -27.60 18.63
CA ARG A 650 -26.36 -27.26 18.19
C ARG A 650 -26.97 -28.35 17.31
N ALA A 651 -26.19 -28.95 16.41
CA ALA A 651 -26.65 -30.09 15.62
C ALA A 651 -27.06 -31.27 16.51
N VAL A 652 -26.29 -31.58 17.56
CA VAL A 652 -26.63 -32.63 18.53
C VAL A 652 -27.90 -32.29 19.32
N GLU A 653 -28.13 -31.04 19.70
CA GLU A 653 -29.37 -30.61 20.38
C GLU A 653 -30.63 -30.76 19.50
N LEU A 654 -30.47 -30.77 18.17
CA LEU A 654 -31.58 -30.99 17.22
C LEU A 654 -31.90 -32.48 17.04
N LEU A 655 -30.95 -33.37 17.35
CA LEU A 655 -31.13 -34.80 17.26
C LEU A 655 -31.91 -35.37 18.46
N ARG A 656 -32.65 -36.45 18.22
CA ARG A 656 -33.23 -37.27 19.30
C ARG A 656 -32.13 -37.79 20.23
N SER A 657 -32.49 -38.07 21.48
CA SER A 657 -31.53 -38.54 22.49
C SER A 657 -31.17 -40.03 22.37
N GLU A 658 -31.72 -40.75 21.41
CA GLU A 658 -31.54 -42.20 21.26
C GLU A 658 -30.23 -42.56 20.52
N PRO A 659 -29.64 -43.73 20.78
CA PRO A 659 -28.55 -44.25 19.97
C PRO A 659 -28.96 -44.47 18.50
N GLY A 660 -28.01 -44.38 17.58
CA GLY A 660 -28.25 -44.59 16.13
C GLY A 660 -28.62 -43.34 15.34
N VAL A 661 -28.78 -42.17 16.00
CA VAL A 661 -28.91 -40.88 15.31
C VAL A 661 -27.61 -40.46 14.62
N LEU A 662 -27.72 -39.72 13.52
CA LEU A 662 -26.62 -39.44 12.60
C LEU A 662 -26.41 -37.94 12.36
N VAL A 663 -25.16 -37.49 12.46
CA VAL A 663 -24.68 -36.25 11.84
C VAL A 663 -23.82 -36.60 10.64
N VAL A 664 -24.22 -36.18 9.44
CA VAL A 664 -23.50 -36.46 8.20
C VAL A 664 -23.19 -35.16 7.47
N GLY A 665 -22.10 -35.10 6.72
CA GLY A 665 -21.84 -33.93 5.91
C GLY A 665 -20.45 -33.86 5.34
N GLN A 666 -20.09 -32.65 4.91
CA GLN A 666 -18.79 -32.35 4.38
C GLN A 666 -18.42 -30.89 4.69
N CYS A 667 -17.12 -30.61 4.78
CA CYS A 667 -16.61 -29.25 4.91
C CYS A 667 -15.29 -29.06 4.15
N VAL A 668 -14.84 -27.81 4.04
CA VAL A 668 -13.52 -27.50 3.51
C VAL A 668 -12.47 -27.90 4.54
N GLY A 669 -11.65 -28.89 4.19
CA GLY A 669 -10.56 -29.42 5.00
C GLY A 669 -9.18 -29.01 4.50
N HIS A 670 -8.16 -29.35 5.26
CA HIS A 670 -6.76 -29.11 4.90
C HIS A 670 -5.90 -30.23 5.46
N ILE A 671 -4.91 -30.72 4.71
CA ILE A 671 -4.10 -31.88 5.13
C ILE A 671 -3.45 -31.70 6.52
N ASP A 672 -3.02 -30.47 6.82
CA ASP A 672 -2.35 -30.15 8.09
C ASP A 672 -3.30 -29.74 9.24
N GLY A 673 -4.60 -29.55 9.01
CA GLY A 673 -5.52 -29.03 10.03
C GLY A 673 -5.20 -27.60 10.48
N VAL A 674 -5.61 -26.59 9.71
CA VAL A 674 -5.09 -25.21 9.86
C VAL A 674 -6.16 -24.16 10.11
N GLN A 675 -5.77 -23.10 10.83
CA GLN A 675 -6.54 -21.87 10.89
C GLN A 675 -6.20 -20.98 9.68
N SER A 676 -7.23 -20.50 8.98
CA SER A 676 -7.11 -19.70 7.77
C SER A 676 -7.91 -18.40 7.90
N PRO A 677 -7.53 -17.31 7.22
CA PRO A 677 -8.39 -16.13 7.10
C PRO A 677 -9.74 -16.49 6.45
N GLY A 678 -10.82 -15.91 6.98
CA GLY A 678 -12.19 -15.97 6.46
C GLY A 678 -12.75 -14.58 6.18
N ARG A 679 -14.08 -14.45 6.09
CA ARG A 679 -14.77 -13.19 5.76
C ARG A 679 -14.68 -12.16 6.90
N ALA A 680 -14.67 -10.87 6.52
CA ALA A 680 -14.80 -9.73 7.46
C ALA A 680 -13.77 -9.73 8.60
N GLY A 681 -12.56 -10.25 8.34
CA GLY A 681 -11.49 -10.33 9.34
C GLY A 681 -11.64 -11.46 10.37
N LYS A 682 -12.64 -12.34 10.21
CA LYS A 682 -12.78 -13.54 11.06
C LYS A 682 -11.88 -14.67 10.56
N PHE A 683 -11.47 -15.55 11.46
CA PHE A 683 -10.76 -16.77 11.11
C PHE A 683 -11.74 -17.93 10.88
N ILE A 684 -11.31 -18.89 10.06
CA ILE A 684 -11.96 -20.19 9.89
C ILE A 684 -10.97 -21.29 10.22
N PHE A 685 -11.47 -22.48 10.55
CA PHE A 685 -10.64 -23.66 10.76
C PHE A 685 -10.93 -24.73 9.70
N LYS A 686 -9.88 -25.21 9.03
CA LYS A 686 -9.96 -26.27 8.03
C LYS A 686 -9.40 -27.55 8.63
N HIS A 687 -10.27 -28.50 8.97
CA HIS A 687 -9.88 -29.74 9.64
C HIS A 687 -9.15 -30.72 8.71
N ASN A 688 -8.24 -31.49 9.28
CA ASN A 688 -7.90 -32.84 8.80
C ASN A 688 -8.69 -33.89 9.58
N GLU A 689 -8.50 -35.17 9.27
CA GLU A 689 -9.22 -36.27 9.92
C GLU A 689 -9.00 -36.31 11.44
N GLU A 690 -7.77 -36.11 11.90
CA GLU A 690 -7.40 -36.17 13.32
C GLU A 690 -8.01 -35.01 14.11
N THR A 691 -7.81 -33.78 13.65
CA THR A 691 -8.36 -32.58 14.31
C THR A 691 -9.88 -32.57 14.34
N PHE A 692 -10.55 -33.20 13.36
CA PHE A 692 -12.01 -33.35 13.37
C PHE A 692 -12.46 -34.39 14.42
N ARG A 693 -11.74 -35.51 14.55
CA ARG A 693 -11.99 -36.48 15.64
C ARG A 693 -11.79 -35.84 17.01
N ASP A 694 -10.79 -34.97 17.14
CA ASP A 694 -10.55 -34.24 18.40
C ASP A 694 -11.65 -33.25 18.74
N LEU A 695 -12.24 -32.58 17.74
CA LEU A 695 -13.41 -31.71 17.94
C LEU A 695 -14.58 -32.50 18.55
N TRP A 696 -14.84 -33.71 18.06
CA TRP A 696 -15.92 -34.55 18.55
C TRP A 696 -15.62 -35.19 19.90
N ARG A 697 -14.36 -35.55 20.19
CA ARG A 697 -13.94 -35.96 21.55
C ARG A 697 -14.16 -34.86 22.59
N GLU A 698 -13.98 -33.61 22.19
CA GLU A 698 -14.30 -32.45 23.04
C GLU A 698 -15.82 -32.32 23.24
N LEU A 699 -16.60 -32.51 22.17
CA LEU A 699 -18.05 -32.49 22.23
C LEU A 699 -18.64 -33.62 23.11
N GLU A 700 -18.07 -34.82 23.07
CA GLU A 700 -18.45 -35.95 23.95
C GLU A 700 -18.39 -35.56 25.42
N LYS A 701 -17.31 -34.86 25.83
CA LYS A 701 -17.15 -34.40 27.21
C LYS A 701 -18.17 -33.32 27.59
N LEU A 702 -18.49 -32.43 26.66
CA LEU A 702 -19.43 -31.32 26.89
C LEU A 702 -20.89 -31.78 26.97
N THR A 703 -21.24 -32.79 26.18
CA THR A 703 -22.63 -33.28 26.05
C THR A 703 -22.89 -34.52 26.90
N ASN A 704 -21.85 -35.14 27.47
CA ASN A 704 -21.91 -36.41 28.17
C ASN A 704 -22.56 -37.52 27.31
N THR A 705 -22.11 -37.63 26.07
CA THR A 705 -22.58 -38.63 25.08
C THR A 705 -21.40 -39.32 24.41
N LYS A 706 -21.66 -40.41 23.68
CA LYS A 706 -20.66 -41.17 22.92
C LYS A 706 -20.95 -41.18 21.43
N TRP A 707 -19.93 -40.96 20.61
CA TRP A 707 -20.05 -40.85 19.16
C TRP A 707 -18.98 -41.64 18.42
N GLU A 708 -19.40 -42.41 17.42
CA GLU A 708 -18.48 -42.98 16.43
C GLU A 708 -18.25 -41.96 15.32
N VAL A 709 -17.02 -41.43 15.22
CA VAL A 709 -16.65 -40.44 14.21
C VAL A 709 -15.93 -41.13 13.04
N ARG A 710 -16.49 -41.04 11.84
CA ARG A 710 -15.86 -41.47 10.60
C ARG A 710 -15.64 -40.23 9.73
N ALA A 711 -14.39 -39.81 9.58
CA ALA A 711 -14.04 -38.65 8.77
C ALA A 711 -12.90 -39.03 7.81
N GLN A 712 -13.01 -38.57 6.57
CA GLN A 712 -12.04 -38.85 5.51
C GLN A 712 -11.77 -37.61 4.67
N LEU A 713 -10.49 -37.33 4.41
CA LEU A 713 -10.08 -36.37 3.39
C LEU A 713 -10.07 -37.05 2.02
N ASP A 714 -10.75 -36.46 1.04
CA ASP A 714 -10.67 -36.92 -0.35
C ASP A 714 -9.78 -36.03 -1.21
N GLN A 715 -9.56 -36.41 -2.47
CA GLN A 715 -8.80 -35.58 -3.42
C GLN A 715 -9.65 -34.41 -3.94
N GLY A 716 -9.67 -33.34 -3.15
CA GLY A 716 -10.14 -32.01 -3.57
C GLY A 716 -11.66 -31.81 -3.50
N LEU A 717 -12.09 -30.55 -3.57
CA LEU A 717 -13.51 -30.17 -3.45
C LEU A 717 -14.33 -30.40 -4.74
N GLY A 718 -13.94 -31.34 -5.61
CA GLY A 718 -14.66 -31.61 -6.87
C GLY A 718 -14.52 -30.53 -7.96
N ILE A 719 -13.52 -29.65 -7.89
CA ILE A 719 -13.15 -28.71 -8.97
C ILE A 719 -11.94 -29.29 -9.70
N LYS A 720 -11.92 -29.23 -11.05
CA LYS A 720 -10.72 -29.58 -11.83
C LYS A 720 -9.54 -28.76 -11.29
N GLU A 721 -8.46 -29.42 -10.87
CA GLU A 721 -7.33 -28.81 -10.16
C GLU A 721 -6.77 -27.55 -10.85
N ASN A 722 -6.87 -27.46 -12.18
CA ASN A 722 -6.42 -26.33 -12.99
C ASN A 722 -7.23 -25.02 -12.83
N ASN A 723 -8.44 -25.06 -12.24
CA ASN A 723 -9.31 -23.88 -12.07
C ASN A 723 -9.26 -23.28 -10.66
N ARG A 724 -8.58 -23.91 -9.68
CA ARG A 724 -8.44 -23.37 -8.32
C ARG A 724 -7.19 -22.50 -8.19
N GLN A 725 -7.25 -21.30 -8.75
CA GLN A 725 -6.16 -20.32 -8.69
C GLN A 725 -6.27 -19.35 -7.51
N TRP A 726 -6.98 -19.69 -6.43
CA TRP A 726 -7.20 -18.78 -5.30
C TRP A 726 -7.16 -19.45 -3.91
N ASP A 727 -7.04 -20.78 -3.84
CA ASP A 727 -7.09 -21.57 -2.60
C ASP A 727 -5.77 -22.35 -2.41
N ASP A 728 -5.46 -22.76 -1.17
CA ASP A 728 -4.25 -23.56 -0.89
C ASP A 728 -4.34 -24.90 -1.67
N PRO A 729 -3.30 -25.30 -2.44
CA PRO A 729 -3.27 -26.57 -3.17
C PRO A 729 -3.38 -27.81 -2.26
N ARG A 730 -3.23 -27.63 -0.95
CA ARG A 730 -3.40 -28.66 0.09
C ARG A 730 -4.77 -28.63 0.75
N THR A 731 -5.65 -27.71 0.35
CA THR A 731 -7.07 -27.76 0.69
C THR A 731 -7.69 -29.03 0.09
N ARG A 732 -8.51 -29.71 0.88
CA ARG A 732 -9.20 -30.96 0.52
C ARG A 732 -10.68 -30.83 0.93
N ARG A 733 -11.54 -31.73 0.50
CA ARG A 733 -12.85 -31.88 1.13
C ARG A 733 -12.70 -32.87 2.28
N LEU A 734 -13.27 -32.53 3.42
CA LEU A 734 -13.44 -33.46 4.53
C LEU A 734 -14.88 -33.93 4.49
N ALA A 735 -15.10 -35.21 4.22
CA ALA A 735 -16.40 -35.86 4.37
C ALA A 735 -16.46 -36.54 5.74
N PHE A 736 -17.61 -36.50 6.39
CA PHE A 736 -17.77 -37.11 7.71
C PHE A 736 -19.17 -37.69 7.95
N GLU A 737 -19.19 -38.71 8.79
CA GLU A 737 -20.36 -39.37 9.35
C GLU A 737 -20.10 -39.59 10.84
N VAL A 738 -21.06 -39.21 11.67
CA VAL A 738 -20.93 -39.27 13.12
C VAL A 738 -22.21 -39.86 13.71
N GLU A 739 -22.09 -41.07 14.25
CA GLU A 739 -23.22 -41.86 14.73
C GLU A 739 -23.20 -41.95 16.27
N ARG A 740 -24.36 -41.73 16.91
CA ARG A 740 -24.45 -41.83 18.38
C ARG A 740 -24.40 -43.28 18.81
N LEU A 741 -23.47 -43.58 19.72
CA LEU A 741 -23.35 -44.90 20.33
C LEU A 741 -24.24 -45.03 21.58
N PRO A 742 -24.60 -46.26 21.99
CA PRO A 742 -25.21 -46.50 23.29
C PRO A 742 -24.32 -45.96 24.42
N ASP A 743 -24.95 -45.38 25.43
CA ASP A 743 -24.23 -44.97 26.64
C ASP A 743 -23.61 -46.23 27.28
N SER A 744 -22.34 -46.16 27.67
CA SER A 744 -21.66 -47.29 28.32
C SER A 744 -22.34 -47.54 29.66
N SER A 745 -22.92 -48.72 29.85
CA SER A 745 -23.46 -49.17 31.14
C SER A 745 -22.43 -49.16 32.25
#